data_AF-A0A671DVI5-F1
#
_entry.id   AF-A0A671DVI5-F1
#
_cell.length_a   1.000
_cell.length_b   1.000
_cell.length_c   1.000
_cell.angle_alpha   90.00
_cell.angle_beta   90.00
_cell.angle_gamma   90.00
#
_symmetry.space_group_name_H-M   'P 1'
#
loop_
_entity.id
_entity.type
_entity.pdbx_description
1 polymer ?
#
loop_
_entity_poly.entity_id
_entity_poly.type
_entity_poly.pdbx_seq_one_letter_code
_entity_poly.pdbx_strand_id
1 'polypeptide(L)'
;KMLLSLLLLGAATSRCLHDETQKSVRLLRPPSPQRPSNFRSSSLTLPGSRDPQPLRIQTCYVREPVPEGGWDLERDRMNGESRVLAAVNEAAQRLQGILAVRGPLLLSRDPAQYCHAVWGDPRTPNYHRCSLLNPGYKGESCLGARIPDAHLHGYALWPEQGPPQLVQPDGPGVPNTDFLLYVRVAHTSKCHREPSIIAYAACCQLDSEDRPLAGTIVYCTQQLTSPRLSHSDIVMATLHELLHALGFSGQLFKKWRDCPSGPSVPENCSTRQQVTRRDEWGQLLVTTPSVSRSLAKHLGVHGVSLGVPLEEEQGPLSSHWEARLLQGSIMTATFDGTQRTRLDPITLAAFQDSGWYQVNHSAAQELLWGQGSGLEFGLVTTCGTGSSDFFCTGSGLGCHYLHLDKGSCSSDPVLEGCRMYKPLANRSECWKKENGFPPGADNPHGEIYHSQSRCFLANLTSQLFPGDKARQRSHVPHLKEVALTGRCYLHHCTERGAYNVQVEGSPWASCLPGKAIQIPGYYGLLFCPRGRLCQTNEGTDASTAPPVSLASQDLSLQLSLGLAGPPGHSLGKEEREELAEAVLQALVSRGGTGRCYFHSPSLTSGLVFSVHMWQSPGCQGPSVGMLHRALTLTLQKQPLEVYYGGATFTTEYSKLLVPLRHNPSMTCLSLTLGLCLALLILVGALGTVAYQKRATLQVGPSTPHHSSELQGTRGPAGGIREV
;
A
#
# COMPACT_ATOMS: atom_id res chain seq x y z
N LYS A 1 -15.33 6.03 -41.67
CA LYS A 1 -14.99 4.73 -41.03
C LYS A 1 -13.62 4.69 -40.33
N MET A 2 -12.80 5.76 -40.30
CA MET A 2 -11.48 5.75 -39.60
C MET A 2 -11.46 6.40 -38.21
N LEU A 3 -12.60 6.87 -37.67
CA LEU A 3 -12.65 7.58 -36.38
C LEU A 3 -13.16 6.73 -35.19
N LEU A 4 -13.43 5.44 -35.41
CA LEU A 4 -14.02 4.55 -34.38
C LEU A 4 -12.98 3.65 -33.68
N SER A 5 -11.77 3.52 -34.24
CA SER A 5 -10.71 2.64 -33.71
C SER A 5 -9.90 3.25 -32.56
N LEU A 6 -10.10 4.53 -32.24
CA LEU A 6 -9.41 5.25 -31.16
C LEU A 6 -10.17 5.25 -29.82
N LEU A 7 -11.37 4.67 -29.78
CA LEU A 7 -12.23 4.56 -28.59
C LEU A 7 -12.27 3.13 -28.02
N LEU A 8 -11.34 2.26 -28.45
CA LEU A 8 -11.23 0.86 -27.99
C LEU A 8 -9.97 0.58 -27.16
N LEU A 9 -9.32 1.62 -26.62
CA LEU A 9 -8.52 1.51 -25.39
C LEU A 9 -9.47 1.38 -24.17
N GLY A 10 -10.34 0.37 -24.20
CA GLY A 10 -11.11 -0.06 -23.05
C GLY A 10 -10.17 -0.63 -21.98
N ALA A 11 -10.52 -0.45 -20.71
CA ALA A 11 -9.63 -0.78 -19.60
C ALA A 11 -9.23 -2.26 -19.61
N ALA A 12 -7.96 -2.53 -19.91
CA ALA A 12 -7.33 -3.80 -19.60
C ALA A 12 -7.03 -3.84 -18.10
N THR A 13 -8.05 -4.08 -17.27
CA THR A 13 -7.83 -4.52 -15.89
C THR A 13 -7.16 -5.89 -15.94
N SER A 14 -5.87 -5.91 -15.65
CA SER A 14 -5.01 -7.08 -15.80
C SER A 14 -5.47 -8.20 -14.87
N ARG A 15 -5.74 -9.37 -15.44
CA ARG A 15 -5.78 -10.63 -14.67
C ARG A 15 -4.37 -10.95 -14.21
N CYS A 16 -4.19 -11.42 -12.98
CA CYS A 16 -2.89 -11.87 -12.53
C CYS A 16 -2.41 -13.06 -13.38
N LEU A 17 -1.21 -12.93 -13.95
CA LEU A 17 -0.64 -13.99 -14.77
C LEU A 17 -0.40 -15.26 -13.93
N HIS A 18 -0.01 -15.16 -12.66
CA HIS A 18 0.07 -16.33 -11.78
C HIS A 18 -1.29 -17.02 -11.64
N ASP A 19 -2.38 -16.26 -11.43
CA ASP A 19 -3.70 -16.87 -11.22
C ASP A 19 -4.28 -17.51 -12.50
N GLU A 20 -3.92 -17.03 -13.70
CA GLU A 20 -4.17 -17.79 -14.96
C GLU A 20 -3.23 -19.01 -15.07
N THR A 21 -1.96 -18.85 -14.71
CA THR A 21 -0.93 -19.89 -14.83
C THR A 21 -1.20 -21.08 -13.92
N GLN A 22 -1.56 -20.85 -12.66
CA GLN A 22 -1.94 -21.89 -11.71
C GLN A 22 -3.24 -22.59 -12.12
N LYS A 23 -4.16 -21.92 -12.82
CA LYS A 23 -5.37 -22.54 -13.41
C LYS A 23 -5.02 -23.43 -14.62
N SER A 24 -3.94 -23.12 -15.33
CA SER A 24 -3.44 -23.93 -16.45
C SER A 24 -2.58 -25.15 -16.04
N VAL A 25 -2.33 -25.34 -14.74
CA VAL A 25 -1.58 -26.48 -14.19
C VAL A 25 -2.51 -27.41 -13.43
N ARG A 26 -2.48 -28.70 -13.79
CA ARG A 26 -3.13 -29.75 -12.98
C ARG A 26 -2.31 -30.00 -11.72
N LEU A 27 -2.76 -29.42 -10.61
CA LEU A 27 -2.14 -29.60 -9.30
C LEU A 27 -2.34 -31.06 -8.83
N LEU A 28 -1.25 -31.83 -8.75
CA LEU A 28 -1.29 -33.23 -8.31
C LEU A 28 -1.19 -33.31 -6.77
N ARG A 29 -1.90 -34.27 -6.19
CA ARG A 29 -1.80 -34.66 -4.77
C ARG A 29 -1.86 -36.18 -4.70
N PRO A 30 -0.98 -36.87 -3.94
CA PRO A 30 -1.11 -38.31 -3.71
C PRO A 30 -2.41 -38.60 -2.95
N PRO A 31 -3.08 -39.73 -3.22
CA PRO A 31 -4.22 -40.14 -2.42
C PRO A 31 -3.79 -40.35 -0.97
N SER A 32 -4.57 -39.83 -0.01
CA SER A 32 -4.32 -40.07 1.41
C SER A 32 -4.27 -41.58 1.69
N PRO A 33 -3.29 -42.08 2.46
CA PRO A 33 -3.22 -43.50 2.80
C PRO A 33 -4.47 -43.87 3.60
N GLN A 34 -5.37 -44.64 2.98
CA GLN A 34 -6.48 -45.28 3.69
C GLN A 34 -5.86 -46.18 4.76
N ARG A 35 -6.08 -45.84 6.04
CA ARG A 35 -5.62 -46.67 7.17
C ARG A 35 -6.16 -48.09 6.98
N PRO A 36 -5.30 -49.12 6.81
CA PRO A 36 -5.77 -50.49 6.86
C PRO A 36 -6.33 -50.75 8.25
N SER A 37 -7.56 -51.25 8.33
CA SER A 37 -8.11 -51.71 9.60
C SER A 37 -7.26 -52.89 10.10
N ASN A 38 -6.68 -52.73 11.29
CA ASN A 38 -6.03 -53.78 12.08
C ASN A 38 -4.83 -54.51 11.43
N PHE A 39 -3.77 -53.78 11.06
CA PHE A 39 -2.41 -54.36 11.09
C PHE A 39 -1.45 -53.50 11.91
N ARG A 40 -1.05 -54.00 13.10
CA ARG A 40 0.10 -53.48 13.85
C ARG A 40 1.40 -53.95 13.18
N SER A 41 1.78 -53.30 12.08
CA SER A 41 3.15 -53.41 11.58
C SER A 41 4.05 -52.52 12.44
N SER A 42 4.91 -53.14 13.25
CA SER A 42 5.90 -52.43 14.08
C SER A 42 7.14 -52.07 13.23
N SER A 43 6.98 -51.16 12.28
CA SER A 43 8.12 -50.52 11.63
C SER A 43 8.82 -49.59 12.62
N LEU A 44 10.07 -49.90 12.94
CA LEU A 44 10.94 -49.05 13.76
C LEU A 44 11.31 -47.79 12.98
N THR A 45 10.51 -46.74 13.12
CA THR A 45 10.91 -45.38 12.72
C THR A 45 12.07 -44.93 13.60
N LEU A 46 13.26 -44.86 13.00
CA LEU A 46 14.42 -44.20 13.60
C LEU A 46 14.02 -42.78 14.04
N PRO A 47 14.45 -42.31 15.22
CA PRO A 47 14.10 -40.99 15.73
C PRO A 47 14.88 -39.91 14.97
N GLY A 48 14.41 -39.55 13.77
CA GLY A 48 14.80 -38.31 13.10
C GLY A 48 14.54 -37.12 14.02
N SER A 49 15.43 -36.12 13.98
CA SER A 49 15.34 -35.00 14.94
C SER A 49 13.95 -34.35 14.91
N ARG A 50 13.45 -34.03 16.11
CA ARG A 50 12.19 -33.32 16.30
C ARG A 50 12.32 -31.83 15.98
N ASP A 51 13.55 -31.33 15.84
CA ASP A 51 13.83 -29.92 15.59
C ASP A 51 13.51 -29.53 14.13
N PRO A 52 12.92 -28.34 13.89
CA PRO A 52 12.63 -27.86 12.54
C PRO A 52 13.92 -27.73 11.71
N GLN A 53 13.91 -28.23 10.48
CA GLN A 53 15.05 -28.14 9.57
C GLN A 53 14.81 -27.06 8.50
N PRO A 54 15.81 -26.24 8.12
CA PRO A 54 15.72 -25.30 7.01
C PRO A 54 15.09 -25.89 5.74
N LEU A 55 14.27 -25.11 5.02
CA LEU A 55 13.59 -25.52 3.78
C LEU A 55 14.60 -25.76 2.64
N ARG A 56 14.95 -27.01 2.37
CA ARG A 56 15.93 -27.36 1.32
C ARG A 56 15.24 -27.38 -0.04
N ILE A 57 15.26 -26.22 -0.68
CA ILE A 57 14.86 -26.02 -2.09
C ILE A 57 15.97 -26.55 -2.99
N GLN A 58 15.70 -27.60 -3.76
CA GLN A 58 16.61 -28.09 -4.82
C GLN A 58 16.12 -27.60 -6.18
N THR A 59 17.06 -27.06 -6.96
CA THR A 59 16.80 -26.49 -8.29
C THR A 59 17.06 -27.52 -9.38
N CYS A 60 16.22 -27.55 -10.41
CA CYS A 60 16.30 -28.50 -11.52
C CYS A 60 16.10 -27.76 -12.85
N TYR A 61 17.20 -27.49 -13.56
CA TYR A 61 17.16 -26.71 -14.80
C TYR A 61 16.77 -27.57 -16.01
N VAL A 62 15.72 -27.19 -16.73
CA VAL A 62 15.18 -27.93 -17.88
C VAL A 62 15.57 -27.23 -19.19
N ARG A 63 16.52 -27.81 -19.92
CA ARG A 63 16.90 -27.37 -21.27
C ARG A 63 15.96 -27.93 -22.33
N GLU A 64 15.49 -27.05 -23.20
CA GLU A 64 14.90 -27.44 -24.49
C GLU A 64 15.98 -27.40 -25.59
N PRO A 65 15.99 -28.38 -26.52
CA PRO A 65 16.93 -28.42 -27.63
C PRO A 65 16.72 -27.20 -28.55
N VAL A 66 17.81 -26.64 -29.05
CA VAL A 66 17.82 -25.48 -29.95
C VAL A 66 17.61 -25.98 -31.38
N PRO A 67 16.72 -25.38 -32.19
CA PRO A 67 16.68 -25.62 -33.63
C PRO A 67 17.97 -25.11 -34.28
N GLU A 68 18.63 -25.92 -35.11
CA GLU A 68 19.94 -25.59 -35.69
C GLU A 68 19.91 -24.27 -36.49
N GLY A 69 20.94 -23.43 -36.29
CA GLY A 69 21.17 -22.19 -37.06
C GLY A 69 21.14 -20.87 -36.25
N GLY A 70 20.83 -20.89 -34.96
CA GLY A 70 20.58 -19.69 -34.13
C GLY A 70 21.72 -19.21 -33.22
N TRP A 71 22.98 -19.17 -33.67
CA TRP A 71 24.17 -18.93 -32.82
C TRP A 71 24.10 -17.73 -31.86
N ASP A 72 23.56 -16.59 -32.28
CA ASP A 72 23.46 -15.40 -31.41
C ASP A 72 22.32 -15.53 -30.38
N LEU A 73 21.19 -16.11 -30.78
CA LEU A 73 20.09 -16.44 -29.86
C LEU A 73 20.54 -17.47 -28.81
N GLU A 74 21.40 -18.40 -29.18
CA GLU A 74 21.97 -19.40 -28.28
C GLU A 74 22.95 -18.78 -27.27
N ARG A 75 23.76 -17.80 -27.69
CA ARG A 75 24.64 -17.02 -26.82
C ARG A 75 23.85 -16.19 -25.81
N ASP A 76 22.85 -15.44 -26.26
CA ASP A 76 21.99 -14.64 -25.39
C ASP A 76 21.17 -15.52 -24.45
N ARG A 77 20.70 -16.70 -24.91
CA ARG A 77 20.09 -17.70 -24.04
C ARG A 77 21.06 -18.16 -22.96
N MET A 78 22.29 -18.58 -23.29
CA MET A 78 23.29 -19.02 -22.31
C MET A 78 23.65 -17.95 -21.27
N ASN A 79 23.82 -16.69 -21.71
CA ASN A 79 24.02 -15.57 -20.80
C ASN A 79 22.81 -15.40 -19.85
N GLY A 80 21.59 -15.54 -20.38
CA GLY A 80 20.36 -15.59 -19.59
C GLY A 80 20.30 -16.77 -18.59
N GLU A 81 20.66 -18.00 -19.01
CA GLU A 81 20.68 -19.19 -18.15
C GLU A 81 21.59 -18.96 -16.94
N SER A 82 22.78 -18.38 -17.15
CA SER A 82 23.76 -18.10 -16.09
C SER A 82 23.24 -17.06 -15.08
N ARG A 83 22.66 -15.95 -15.55
CA ARG A 83 22.03 -14.92 -14.69
C ARG A 83 20.89 -15.51 -13.85
N VAL A 84 20.03 -16.33 -14.49
CA VAL A 84 18.92 -16.99 -13.82
C VAL A 84 19.40 -18.00 -12.78
N LEU A 85 20.38 -18.84 -13.09
CA LEU A 85 20.91 -19.83 -12.16
C LEU A 85 21.48 -19.17 -10.90
N ALA A 86 22.24 -18.07 -11.05
CA ALA A 86 22.74 -17.29 -9.92
C ALA A 86 21.59 -16.71 -9.08
N ALA A 87 20.58 -16.11 -9.72
CA ALA A 87 19.46 -15.48 -9.03
C ALA A 87 18.54 -16.48 -8.31
N VAL A 88 18.30 -17.66 -8.90
CA VAL A 88 17.54 -18.75 -8.26
C VAL A 88 18.28 -19.31 -7.06
N ASN A 89 19.59 -19.55 -7.18
CA ASN A 89 20.39 -20.04 -6.05
C ASN A 89 20.39 -19.05 -4.88
N GLU A 90 20.50 -17.75 -5.15
CA GLU A 90 20.44 -16.71 -4.13
C GLU A 90 19.03 -16.60 -3.50
N ALA A 91 17.96 -16.66 -4.30
CA ALA A 91 16.58 -16.67 -3.79
C ALA A 91 16.28 -17.90 -2.93
N ALA A 92 16.76 -19.08 -3.34
CA ALA A 92 16.64 -20.33 -2.57
C ALA A 92 17.40 -20.26 -1.25
N GLN A 93 18.63 -19.73 -1.24
CA GLN A 93 19.42 -19.52 -0.02
C GLN A 93 18.76 -18.51 0.94
N ARG A 94 18.19 -17.43 0.41
CA ARG A 94 17.41 -16.46 1.21
C ARG A 94 16.22 -17.12 1.89
N LEU A 95 15.47 -18.00 1.21
CA LEU A 95 14.32 -18.70 1.81
C LEU A 95 14.71 -19.87 2.73
N GLN A 96 15.84 -20.55 2.49
CA GLN A 96 16.41 -21.56 3.40
C GLN A 96 16.61 -21.00 4.82
N GLY A 97 17.05 -19.75 4.96
CA GLY A 97 17.20 -19.07 6.26
C GLY A 97 15.90 -18.55 6.89
N ILE A 98 14.75 -18.74 6.25
CA ILE A 98 13.47 -18.13 6.63
C ILE A 98 12.38 -19.16 6.89
N LEU A 99 12.29 -20.23 6.09
CA LEU A 99 11.26 -21.26 6.18
C LEU A 99 11.86 -22.60 6.65
N ALA A 100 11.10 -23.38 7.42
CA ALA A 100 11.54 -24.69 7.93
C ALA A 100 10.43 -25.76 7.91
N VAL A 101 10.83 -27.03 7.76
CA VAL A 101 10.02 -28.19 7.33
C VAL A 101 10.53 -29.53 7.90
N ARG A 102 9.92 -30.66 7.51
CA ARG A 102 10.30 -32.04 7.91
C ARG A 102 10.04 -33.07 6.79
N GLY A 103 11.00 -33.98 6.58
CA GLY A 103 10.84 -35.23 5.79
C GLY A 103 11.45 -35.21 4.37
N PRO A 104 11.95 -36.35 3.85
CA PRO A 104 12.52 -36.45 2.50
C PRO A 104 11.44 -36.55 1.40
N LEU A 105 11.81 -36.24 0.15
CA LEU A 105 10.88 -36.04 -0.97
C LEU A 105 11.02 -37.05 -2.13
N LEU A 106 9.88 -37.57 -2.58
CA LEU A 106 9.68 -38.29 -3.85
C LEU A 106 8.35 -37.81 -4.46
N LEU A 107 8.29 -37.58 -5.77
CA LEU A 107 7.12 -36.99 -6.46
C LEU A 107 6.16 -38.07 -6.99
N SER A 108 4.88 -37.73 -7.14
CA SER A 108 3.85 -38.63 -7.66
C SER A 108 3.68 -38.52 -9.17
N ARG A 109 3.34 -39.63 -9.84
CA ARG A 109 2.81 -39.62 -11.22
C ARG A 109 1.30 -39.39 -11.21
N ASP A 110 0.76 -38.92 -12.33
CA ASP A 110 -0.68 -38.73 -12.52
C ASP A 110 -1.32 -40.02 -13.09
N PRO A 111 -2.15 -40.75 -12.31
CA PRO A 111 -2.77 -41.98 -12.80
C PRO A 111 -3.60 -41.79 -14.06
N ALA A 112 -4.20 -40.60 -14.25
CA ALA A 112 -5.02 -40.31 -15.43
C ALA A 112 -4.20 -39.87 -16.65
N GLN A 113 -2.87 -39.78 -16.56
CA GLN A 113 -1.98 -39.61 -17.71
C GLN A 113 -1.36 -40.95 -18.16
N TYR A 114 -0.82 -41.76 -17.24
CA TYR A 114 -0.17 -43.03 -17.60
C TYR A 114 -1.16 -44.20 -17.77
N CYS A 115 -2.36 -44.12 -17.20
CA CYS A 115 -3.35 -45.17 -17.26
C CYS A 115 -4.53 -44.80 -18.17
N HIS A 116 -4.92 -45.74 -19.04
CA HIS A 116 -6.10 -45.62 -19.92
C HIS A 116 -7.37 -46.17 -19.25
N ALA A 117 -7.26 -47.25 -18.47
CA ALA A 117 -8.39 -47.83 -17.73
C ALA A 117 -7.97 -48.35 -16.35
N VAL A 118 -8.85 -48.17 -15.36
CA VAL A 118 -8.67 -48.66 -13.98
C VAL A 118 -9.77 -49.66 -13.61
N TRP A 119 -9.50 -50.55 -12.65
CA TRP A 119 -10.50 -51.49 -12.15
C TRP A 119 -11.60 -50.78 -11.36
N GLY A 120 -12.84 -50.93 -11.82
CA GLY A 120 -14.01 -50.20 -11.30
C GLY A 120 -14.85 -50.93 -10.24
N ASP A 121 -14.63 -52.22 -9.97
CA ASP A 121 -15.41 -52.96 -8.96
C ASP A 121 -14.76 -52.88 -7.58
N PRO A 122 -15.41 -52.24 -6.57
CA PRO A 122 -14.88 -52.08 -5.22
C PRO A 122 -14.71 -53.39 -4.44
N ARG A 123 -15.22 -54.51 -4.94
CA ARG A 123 -15.06 -55.84 -4.34
C ARG A 123 -13.76 -56.54 -4.78
N THR A 124 -13.03 -55.98 -5.75
CA THR A 124 -11.78 -56.55 -6.26
C THR A 124 -10.56 -56.00 -5.53
N PRO A 125 -9.53 -56.82 -5.23
CA PRO A 125 -8.26 -56.34 -4.65
C PRO A 125 -7.53 -55.29 -5.51
N ASN A 126 -7.89 -55.20 -6.79
CA ASN A 126 -7.30 -54.28 -7.76
C ASN A 126 -8.07 -52.97 -7.93
N TYR A 127 -9.16 -52.72 -7.17
CA TYR A 127 -9.97 -51.50 -7.28
C TYR A 127 -9.15 -50.20 -7.31
N HIS A 128 -9.49 -49.29 -8.23
CA HIS A 128 -8.76 -48.06 -8.58
C HIS A 128 -7.32 -48.24 -9.09
N ARG A 129 -6.79 -49.47 -9.23
CA ARG A 129 -5.47 -49.72 -9.82
C ARG A 129 -5.54 -49.80 -11.34
N CYS A 130 -4.41 -49.55 -12.00
CA CYS A 130 -4.33 -49.47 -13.45
C CYS A 130 -4.45 -50.84 -14.12
N SER A 131 -5.45 -51.05 -14.97
CA SER A 131 -5.65 -52.29 -15.74
C SER A 131 -5.08 -52.22 -17.16
N LEU A 132 -5.00 -51.02 -17.75
CA LEU A 132 -4.47 -50.80 -19.10
C LEU A 132 -3.69 -49.47 -19.18
N LEU A 133 -2.46 -49.51 -19.70
CA LEU A 133 -1.63 -48.33 -19.89
C LEU A 133 -2.13 -47.43 -21.03
N ASN A 134 -1.84 -46.14 -20.93
CA ASN A 134 -1.98 -45.18 -22.02
C ASN A 134 -0.71 -45.18 -22.89
N PRO A 135 -0.74 -45.66 -24.16
CA PRO A 135 0.43 -45.63 -25.03
C PRO A 135 0.87 -44.21 -25.44
N GLY A 136 0.06 -43.19 -25.16
CA GLY A 136 0.42 -41.78 -25.37
C GLY A 136 1.23 -41.13 -24.24
N TYR A 137 1.49 -41.83 -23.12
CA TYR A 137 2.21 -41.28 -21.97
C TYR A 137 3.69 -41.01 -22.28
N LYS A 138 4.21 -39.85 -21.84
CA LYS A 138 5.59 -39.40 -22.10
C LYS A 138 6.37 -39.00 -20.84
N GLY A 139 5.85 -39.35 -19.66
CA GLY A 139 6.32 -38.84 -18.37
C GLY A 139 5.62 -37.52 -17.97
N GLU A 140 5.76 -37.13 -16.70
CA GLU A 140 5.09 -35.94 -16.15
C GLU A 140 5.73 -34.62 -16.62
N SER A 141 4.94 -33.55 -16.66
CA SER A 141 5.44 -32.19 -16.89
C SER A 141 4.59 -31.11 -16.21
N CYS A 142 5.19 -29.95 -15.92
CA CYS A 142 4.52 -28.80 -15.32
C CYS A 142 5.03 -27.51 -15.97
N LEU A 143 4.12 -26.67 -16.50
CA LEU A 143 4.45 -25.49 -17.34
C LEU A 143 5.43 -25.79 -18.50
N GLY A 144 5.38 -27.03 -19.02
CA GLY A 144 6.28 -27.52 -20.07
C GLY A 144 7.69 -27.92 -19.58
N ALA A 145 8.02 -27.72 -18.31
CA ALA A 145 9.20 -28.36 -17.72
C ALA A 145 8.92 -29.86 -17.52
N ARG A 146 9.73 -30.73 -18.14
CA ARG A 146 9.62 -32.19 -17.98
C ARG A 146 10.20 -32.59 -16.63
N ILE A 147 9.43 -33.36 -15.85
CA ILE A 147 9.88 -33.91 -14.57
C ILE A 147 10.69 -35.18 -14.86
N PRO A 148 11.94 -35.32 -14.37
CA PRO A 148 12.73 -36.53 -14.56
C PRO A 148 12.09 -37.73 -13.87
N ASP A 149 12.08 -38.89 -14.53
CA ASP A 149 11.59 -40.15 -13.96
C ASP A 149 12.33 -40.54 -12.67
N ALA A 150 13.59 -40.11 -12.51
CA ALA A 150 14.36 -40.33 -11.29
C ALA A 150 13.78 -39.65 -10.04
N HIS A 151 12.93 -38.62 -10.21
CA HIS A 151 12.30 -37.88 -9.11
C HIS A 151 10.89 -38.41 -8.80
N LEU A 152 10.41 -39.38 -9.58
CA LEU A 152 9.02 -39.85 -9.57
C LEU A 152 8.90 -41.27 -9.01
N HIS A 153 7.77 -41.52 -8.36
CA HIS A 153 7.31 -42.86 -8.04
C HIS A 153 7.20 -43.77 -9.27
N GLY A 154 7.33 -45.07 -9.04
CA GLY A 154 7.11 -46.10 -10.05
C GLY A 154 5.63 -46.29 -10.38
N TYR A 155 5.35 -47.16 -11.35
CA TYR A 155 3.99 -47.63 -11.61
C TYR A 155 3.98 -49.05 -12.18
N ALA A 156 2.87 -49.73 -11.94
CA ALA A 156 2.63 -51.12 -12.32
C ALA A 156 1.26 -51.29 -12.97
N LEU A 157 1.18 -52.22 -13.92
CA LEU A 157 -0.07 -52.72 -14.48
C LEU A 157 -0.59 -53.87 -13.62
N TRP A 158 -1.88 -53.87 -13.34
CA TRP A 158 -2.55 -54.85 -12.49
C TRP A 158 -3.43 -55.74 -13.37
N PRO A 159 -2.97 -56.94 -13.75
CA PRO A 159 -3.77 -57.89 -14.52
C PRO A 159 -4.97 -58.38 -13.69
N GLU A 160 -5.96 -58.96 -14.36
CA GLU A 160 -7.14 -59.56 -13.70
C GLU A 160 -6.76 -60.69 -12.73
N GLN A 161 -5.72 -61.44 -13.08
CA GLN A 161 -5.19 -62.56 -12.31
C GLN A 161 -3.66 -62.50 -12.29
N GLY A 162 -3.06 -62.87 -11.16
CA GLY A 162 -1.60 -62.85 -10.95
C GLY A 162 -1.07 -61.57 -10.29
N PRO A 163 0.26 -61.47 -10.10
CA PRO A 163 0.91 -60.34 -9.44
C PRO A 163 0.94 -59.07 -10.33
N PRO A 164 1.14 -57.88 -9.74
CA PRO A 164 1.35 -56.65 -10.50
C PRO A 164 2.59 -56.75 -11.39
N GLN A 165 2.46 -56.30 -12.64
CA GLN A 165 3.56 -56.19 -13.59
C GLN A 165 4.18 -54.79 -13.46
N LEU A 166 5.40 -54.71 -12.92
CA LEU A 166 6.11 -53.44 -12.78
C LEU A 166 6.47 -52.89 -14.16
N VAL A 167 6.02 -51.67 -14.47
CA VAL A 167 6.25 -51.01 -15.77
C VAL A 167 7.45 -50.07 -15.66
N GLN A 168 7.53 -49.31 -14.56
CA GLN A 168 8.68 -48.50 -14.21
C GLN A 168 8.90 -48.58 -12.69
N PRO A 169 10.12 -48.85 -12.20
CA PRO A 169 10.44 -48.79 -10.77
C PRO A 169 10.33 -47.36 -10.24
N ASP A 170 10.31 -47.21 -8.91
CA ASP A 170 10.54 -45.92 -8.26
C ASP A 170 11.91 -45.36 -8.66
N GLY A 171 11.96 -44.06 -8.95
CA GLY A 171 13.21 -43.34 -9.06
C GLY A 171 13.93 -43.24 -7.71
N PRO A 172 15.25 -42.96 -7.68
CA PRO A 172 16.01 -42.76 -6.43
C PRO A 172 15.52 -41.57 -5.59
N GLY A 173 14.62 -40.74 -6.11
CA GLY A 173 14.15 -39.51 -5.47
C GLY A 173 15.21 -38.42 -5.47
N VAL A 174 15.02 -37.41 -4.64
CA VAL A 174 16.01 -36.33 -4.47
C VAL A 174 16.39 -36.23 -2.99
N PRO A 175 17.62 -36.60 -2.60
CA PRO A 175 18.02 -36.61 -1.20
C PRO A 175 18.08 -35.19 -0.64
N ASN A 176 17.89 -35.06 0.67
CA ASN A 176 17.99 -33.79 1.41
C ASN A 176 17.22 -32.63 0.78
N THR A 177 16.05 -32.91 0.20
CA THR A 177 15.21 -31.94 -0.50
C THR A 177 13.80 -31.98 0.08
N ASP A 178 13.21 -30.81 0.28
CA ASP A 178 11.86 -30.64 0.83
C ASP A 178 10.89 -29.94 -0.16
N PHE A 179 11.45 -29.24 -1.16
CA PHE A 179 10.74 -28.64 -2.29
C PHE A 179 11.60 -28.67 -3.57
N LEU A 180 11.02 -29.03 -4.71
CA LEU A 180 11.68 -29.08 -6.01
C LEU A 180 11.25 -27.92 -6.92
N LEU A 181 12.20 -27.07 -7.31
CA LEU A 181 11.97 -25.96 -8.23
C LEU A 181 12.51 -26.28 -9.63
N TYR A 182 11.60 -26.54 -10.57
CA TYR A 182 11.94 -26.67 -11.98
C TYR A 182 12.12 -25.30 -12.62
N VAL A 183 13.27 -25.06 -13.24
CA VAL A 183 13.64 -23.78 -13.82
C VAL A 183 13.70 -23.89 -15.34
N ARG A 184 13.00 -22.99 -16.05
CA ARG A 184 12.99 -22.91 -17.51
C ARG A 184 13.20 -21.46 -17.96
N VAL A 185 13.98 -21.26 -19.02
CA VAL A 185 14.14 -19.96 -19.71
C VAL A 185 13.56 -20.12 -21.11
N ALA A 186 12.50 -19.38 -21.44
CA ALA A 186 11.74 -19.63 -22.68
C ALA A 186 11.09 -18.37 -23.28
N HIS A 187 10.84 -18.45 -24.59
CA HIS A 187 9.86 -17.60 -25.27
C HIS A 187 8.50 -18.28 -25.17
N THR A 188 7.52 -17.64 -24.53
CA THR A 188 6.15 -18.17 -24.42
C THR A 188 5.12 -17.13 -24.84
N SER A 189 3.92 -17.58 -25.19
CA SER A 189 2.80 -16.69 -25.53
C SER A 189 2.41 -15.75 -24.40
N LYS A 190 2.73 -16.10 -23.14
CA LYS A 190 2.55 -15.23 -21.96
C LYS A 190 3.58 -14.09 -21.97
N CYS A 191 4.86 -14.41 -22.10
CA CYS A 191 5.94 -13.43 -22.23
C CYS A 191 5.74 -12.44 -23.40
N HIS A 192 5.11 -12.88 -24.49
CA HIS A 192 4.81 -12.02 -25.64
C HIS A 192 3.53 -11.18 -25.49
N ARG A 193 2.59 -11.59 -24.64
CA ARG A 193 1.36 -10.81 -24.35
C ARG A 193 1.59 -9.72 -23.33
N GLU A 194 2.49 -9.94 -22.37
CA GLU A 194 2.78 -9.01 -21.28
C GLU A 194 4.28 -8.70 -21.21
N PRO A 195 4.78 -7.73 -22.02
CA PRO A 195 6.21 -7.43 -22.14
C PRO A 195 6.88 -6.80 -20.90
N SER A 196 6.15 -6.65 -19.79
CA SER A 196 6.67 -6.23 -18.48
C SER A 196 7.07 -7.40 -17.58
N ILE A 197 6.66 -8.63 -17.90
CA ILE A 197 6.80 -9.78 -17.00
C ILE A 197 8.19 -10.42 -17.13
N ILE A 198 8.91 -10.49 -16.01
CA ILE A 198 10.27 -11.04 -15.89
C ILE A 198 10.23 -12.57 -15.86
N ALA A 199 9.34 -13.13 -15.04
CA ALA A 199 9.13 -14.56 -14.85
C ALA A 199 7.67 -14.81 -14.42
N TYR A 200 7.26 -16.08 -14.44
CA TYR A 200 6.02 -16.54 -13.82
C TYR A 200 6.15 -17.98 -13.33
N ALA A 201 5.45 -18.36 -12.27
CA ALA A 201 5.50 -19.69 -11.69
C ALA A 201 4.13 -20.31 -11.37
N ALA A 202 4.14 -21.60 -11.04
CA ALA A 202 3.03 -22.33 -10.45
C ALA A 202 3.53 -23.46 -9.55
N CYS A 203 2.72 -23.80 -8.55
CA CYS A 203 2.81 -25.06 -7.82
C CYS A 203 2.31 -26.22 -8.69
N CYS A 204 3.04 -27.33 -8.69
CA CYS A 204 2.83 -28.51 -9.53
C CYS A 204 2.31 -29.71 -8.73
N GLN A 205 2.87 -29.94 -7.53
CA GLN A 205 2.50 -31.07 -6.67
C GLN A 205 2.39 -30.65 -5.20
N LEU A 206 1.46 -31.29 -4.49
CA LEU A 206 1.30 -31.23 -3.03
C LEU A 206 1.58 -32.60 -2.40
N ASP A 207 1.89 -32.65 -1.10
CA ASP A 207 1.93 -33.90 -0.34
C ASP A 207 0.53 -34.34 0.16
N SER A 208 0.49 -35.46 0.89
CA SER A 208 -0.72 -35.96 1.54
C SER A 208 -1.31 -34.95 2.55
N GLU A 209 -0.57 -33.93 2.95
CA GLU A 209 -0.97 -32.88 3.89
C GLU A 209 -1.38 -31.56 3.17
N ASP A 210 -1.48 -31.59 1.83
CA ASP A 210 -1.70 -30.45 0.95
C ASP A 210 -0.56 -29.40 0.90
N ARG A 211 0.62 -29.66 1.48
CA ARG A 211 1.78 -28.75 1.41
C ARG A 211 2.44 -28.82 0.01
N PRO A 212 2.82 -27.69 -0.60
CA PRO A 212 3.62 -27.67 -1.82
C PRO A 212 4.93 -28.47 -1.75
N LEU A 213 5.14 -29.32 -2.77
CA LEU A 213 6.30 -30.18 -2.95
C LEU A 213 7.16 -29.81 -4.14
N ALA A 214 6.54 -29.32 -5.20
CA ALA A 214 7.22 -28.96 -6.43
C ALA A 214 6.54 -27.78 -7.10
N GLY A 215 7.33 -26.93 -7.75
CA GLY A 215 6.86 -25.85 -8.59
C GLY A 215 7.73 -25.70 -9.85
N THR A 216 7.19 -25.02 -10.86
CA THR A 216 7.96 -24.60 -12.04
C THR A 216 7.96 -23.09 -12.11
N ILE A 217 9.14 -22.49 -12.35
CA ILE A 217 9.31 -21.08 -12.72
C ILE A 217 9.81 -20.97 -14.17
N VAL A 218 9.20 -20.06 -14.93
CA VAL A 218 9.54 -19.78 -16.33
C VAL A 218 9.95 -18.33 -16.46
N TYR A 219 11.20 -18.09 -16.89
CA TYR A 219 11.72 -16.75 -17.15
C TYR A 219 11.53 -16.36 -18.62
N CYS A 220 11.11 -15.12 -18.84
CA CYS A 220 10.94 -14.53 -20.15
C CYS A 220 12.30 -14.05 -20.70
N THR A 221 12.83 -14.77 -21.68
CA THR A 221 14.12 -14.50 -22.35
C THR A 221 14.32 -13.02 -22.72
N GLN A 222 13.27 -12.38 -23.25
CA GLN A 222 13.28 -10.98 -23.70
C GLN A 222 13.56 -9.95 -22.59
N GLN A 223 13.35 -10.31 -21.31
CA GLN A 223 13.73 -9.46 -20.17
C GLN A 223 15.16 -9.73 -19.69
N LEU A 224 15.67 -10.95 -19.84
CA LEU A 224 17.00 -11.35 -19.36
C LEU A 224 18.15 -10.68 -20.14
N THR A 225 17.90 -10.25 -21.38
CA THR A 225 18.83 -9.44 -22.20
C THR A 225 18.69 -7.93 -21.95
N SER A 226 17.70 -7.48 -21.16
CA SER A 226 17.51 -6.06 -20.87
C SER A 226 18.61 -5.52 -19.94
N PRO A 227 19.35 -4.46 -20.34
CA PRO A 227 20.35 -3.84 -19.47
C PRO A 227 19.74 -3.03 -18.31
N ARG A 228 18.41 -2.84 -18.31
CA ARG A 228 17.68 -2.16 -17.21
C ARG A 228 17.38 -3.09 -16.04
N LEU A 229 17.37 -4.39 -16.25
CA LEU A 229 17.05 -5.39 -15.24
C LEU A 229 18.35 -5.79 -14.53
N SER A 230 18.54 -5.44 -13.26
CA SER A 230 19.73 -5.82 -12.50
C SER A 230 19.65 -7.28 -12.02
N HIS A 231 20.77 -7.84 -11.54
CA HIS A 231 20.76 -9.16 -10.88
C HIS A 231 19.82 -9.19 -9.68
N SER A 232 19.83 -8.16 -8.84
CA SER A 232 18.97 -8.09 -7.64
C SER A 232 17.48 -7.94 -7.99
N ASP A 233 17.14 -7.38 -9.15
CA ASP A 233 15.75 -7.37 -9.65
C ASP A 233 15.30 -8.77 -10.08
N ILE A 234 16.18 -9.55 -10.74
CA ILE A 234 15.89 -10.97 -11.05
C ILE A 234 15.73 -11.77 -9.75
N VAL A 235 16.58 -11.56 -8.74
CA VAL A 235 16.45 -12.20 -7.41
C VAL A 235 15.12 -11.85 -6.75
N MET A 236 14.71 -10.58 -6.76
CA MET A 236 13.45 -10.16 -6.15
C MET A 236 12.22 -10.71 -6.88
N ALA A 237 12.21 -10.71 -8.22
CA ALA A 237 11.16 -11.35 -9.02
C ALA A 237 11.15 -12.88 -8.81
N THR A 238 12.31 -13.50 -8.64
CA THR A 238 12.41 -14.93 -8.34
C THR A 238 11.84 -15.27 -6.97
N LEU A 239 12.07 -14.43 -5.95
CA LEU A 239 11.47 -14.59 -4.64
C LEU A 239 9.94 -14.47 -4.70
N HIS A 240 9.38 -13.47 -5.39
CA HIS A 240 7.93 -13.32 -5.61
C HIS A 240 7.30 -14.60 -6.20
N GLU A 241 7.83 -15.07 -7.32
CA GLU A 241 7.34 -16.28 -8.00
C GLU A 241 7.54 -17.58 -7.20
N LEU A 242 8.61 -17.64 -6.41
CA LEU A 242 8.87 -18.79 -5.52
C LEU A 242 7.92 -18.79 -4.31
N LEU A 243 7.53 -17.62 -3.78
CA LEU A 243 6.50 -17.50 -2.75
C LEU A 243 5.12 -17.90 -3.28
N HIS A 244 4.76 -17.54 -4.52
CA HIS A 244 3.58 -18.09 -5.20
C HIS A 244 3.62 -19.63 -5.25
N ALA A 245 4.71 -20.22 -5.75
CA ALA A 245 4.86 -21.67 -5.88
C ALA A 245 4.91 -22.42 -4.54
N LEU A 246 5.35 -21.76 -3.46
CA LEU A 246 5.41 -22.29 -2.09
C LEU A 246 4.10 -22.14 -1.29
N GLY A 247 3.09 -21.41 -1.78
CA GLY A 247 1.78 -21.38 -1.11
C GLY A 247 0.99 -20.08 -1.17
N PHE A 248 1.59 -18.96 -1.56
CA PHE A 248 0.87 -17.68 -1.63
C PHE A 248 0.08 -17.57 -2.94
N SER A 249 -1.07 -18.24 -3.00
CA SER A 249 -1.92 -18.32 -4.19
C SER A 249 -3.38 -18.50 -3.80
N GLY A 250 -4.29 -17.80 -4.49
CA GLY A 250 -5.75 -17.91 -4.30
C GLY A 250 -6.27 -19.34 -4.38
N GLN A 251 -5.63 -20.20 -5.18
CA GLN A 251 -5.98 -21.62 -5.27
C GLN A 251 -5.44 -22.49 -4.13
N LEU A 252 -4.39 -22.04 -3.45
CA LEU A 252 -3.72 -22.72 -2.35
C LEU A 252 -4.17 -22.22 -0.96
N PHE A 253 -4.77 -21.03 -0.85
CA PHE A 253 -5.34 -20.53 0.40
C PHE A 253 -6.33 -21.52 1.04
N LYS A 254 -7.21 -22.15 0.23
CA LYS A 254 -8.13 -23.23 0.69
C LYS A 254 -7.46 -24.55 1.11
N LYS A 255 -6.12 -24.60 1.13
CA LYS A 255 -5.31 -25.77 1.47
C LYS A 255 -4.50 -25.57 2.76
N TRP A 256 -4.40 -24.35 3.26
CA TRP A 256 -3.70 -24.03 4.50
C TRP A 256 -4.31 -24.79 5.69
N ARG A 257 -3.51 -24.94 6.75
CA ARG A 257 -3.83 -25.77 7.91
C ARG A 257 -3.78 -25.01 9.22
N ASP A 258 -4.75 -25.31 10.08
CA ASP A 258 -4.68 -25.00 11.49
C ASP A 258 -3.88 -26.10 12.20
N CYS A 259 -2.60 -25.82 12.41
CA CYS A 259 -1.66 -26.62 13.21
C CYS A 259 -1.38 -25.86 14.52
N PRO A 260 -1.85 -26.34 15.69
CA PRO A 260 -1.67 -25.62 16.95
C PRO A 260 -0.21 -25.64 17.43
N SER A 261 0.40 -24.46 17.56
CA SER A 261 1.79 -24.30 17.98
C SER A 261 1.99 -24.61 19.48
N GLY A 262 2.65 -25.72 19.80
CA GLY A 262 3.05 -26.08 21.16
C GLY A 262 4.00 -27.27 21.21
N PRO A 263 4.62 -27.57 22.36
CA PRO A 263 5.56 -28.69 22.52
C PRO A 263 4.88 -30.07 22.47
N SER A 264 3.55 -30.13 22.50
CA SER A 264 2.75 -31.36 22.54
C SER A 264 2.08 -31.69 21.20
N VAL A 265 2.69 -32.61 20.45
CA VAL A 265 2.07 -33.48 19.42
C VAL A 265 1.45 -32.79 18.17
N PRO A 266 2.08 -32.90 16.98
CA PRO A 266 1.55 -32.34 15.71
C PRO A 266 0.31 -33.02 15.12
N GLU A 267 -0.22 -34.08 15.74
CA GLU A 267 -1.20 -34.99 15.12
C GLU A 267 -2.61 -34.39 14.89
N ASN A 268 -2.87 -33.17 15.38
CA ASN A 268 -4.13 -32.44 15.25
C ASN A 268 -4.07 -31.26 14.25
N CYS A 269 -3.15 -31.29 13.27
CA CYS A 269 -3.25 -30.39 12.11
C CYS A 269 -4.52 -30.67 11.29
N SER A 270 -5.35 -29.65 11.07
CA SER A 270 -6.59 -29.76 10.28
C SER A 270 -6.64 -28.74 9.15
N THR A 271 -7.36 -29.03 8.05
CA THR A 271 -7.57 -28.03 6.98
C THR A 271 -8.37 -26.85 7.54
N ARG A 272 -7.80 -25.65 7.41
CA ARG A 272 -8.38 -24.42 7.96
C ARG A 272 -9.70 -24.11 7.26
N GLN A 273 -10.79 -24.02 8.04
CA GLN A 273 -12.15 -23.84 7.52
C GLN A 273 -12.33 -22.52 6.75
N GLN A 274 -11.63 -21.46 7.18
CA GLN A 274 -11.64 -20.17 6.51
C GLN A 274 -10.25 -19.50 6.57
N VAL A 275 -9.71 -19.24 5.38
CA VAL A 275 -8.51 -18.38 5.16
C VAL A 275 -8.93 -17.05 4.57
N THR A 276 -9.78 -17.08 3.53
CA THR A 276 -10.31 -15.88 2.89
C THR A 276 -11.79 -15.65 3.20
N ARG A 277 -12.17 -14.38 3.23
CA ARG A 277 -13.54 -13.89 3.39
C ARG A 277 -13.73 -12.70 2.44
N ARG A 278 -14.96 -12.46 1.99
CA ARG A 278 -15.36 -11.15 1.42
C ARG A 278 -16.07 -10.33 2.49
N ASP A 279 -15.79 -9.04 2.54
CA ASP A 279 -16.46 -8.09 3.44
C ASP A 279 -17.81 -7.59 2.86
N GLU A 280 -18.34 -6.51 3.44
CA GLU A 280 -19.64 -5.93 3.08
C GLU A 280 -19.62 -5.17 1.74
N TRP A 281 -18.44 -4.77 1.26
CA TRP A 281 -18.25 -4.12 -0.04
C TRP A 281 -17.90 -5.13 -1.14
N GLY A 282 -17.56 -6.37 -0.75
CA GLY A 282 -17.22 -7.47 -1.64
C GLY A 282 -15.72 -7.72 -1.74
N GLN A 283 -14.88 -6.84 -1.20
CA GLN A 283 -13.42 -6.95 -1.18
C GLN A 283 -12.99 -8.29 -0.57
N LEU A 284 -12.08 -9.01 -1.24
CA LEU A 284 -11.52 -10.27 -0.73
C LEU A 284 -10.38 -9.99 0.26
N LEU A 285 -10.40 -10.61 1.45
CA LEU A 285 -9.36 -10.49 2.47
C LEU A 285 -8.84 -11.86 2.92
N VAL A 286 -7.56 -11.93 3.30
CA VAL A 286 -7.00 -13.01 4.12
C VAL A 286 -7.24 -12.68 5.59
N THR A 287 -7.98 -13.52 6.31
CA THR A 287 -8.47 -13.25 7.68
C THR A 287 -7.83 -14.16 8.74
N THR A 288 -6.58 -14.59 8.51
CA THR A 288 -5.88 -15.52 9.41
C THR A 288 -5.19 -14.79 10.58
N PRO A 289 -4.94 -15.45 11.73
CA PRO A 289 -4.69 -14.75 12.99
C PRO A 289 -3.36 -14.00 13.07
N SER A 290 -2.31 -14.52 12.43
CA SER A 290 -0.98 -13.87 12.41
C SER A 290 -0.94 -12.76 11.37
N VAL A 291 -1.51 -12.99 10.18
CA VAL A 291 -1.67 -12.00 9.11
C VAL A 291 -2.44 -10.77 9.62
N SER A 292 -3.60 -10.98 10.22
CA SER A 292 -4.49 -9.91 10.70
C SER A 292 -3.90 -9.15 11.89
N ARG A 293 -3.06 -9.80 12.72
CA ARG A 293 -2.28 -9.16 13.79
C ARG A 293 -1.08 -8.39 13.25
N SER A 294 -0.42 -8.91 12.20
CA SER A 294 0.73 -8.27 11.55
C SER A 294 0.31 -6.94 10.91
N LEU A 295 -0.83 -6.90 10.20
CA LEU A 295 -1.39 -5.64 9.68
C LEU A 295 -1.80 -4.67 10.78
N ALA A 296 -2.48 -5.12 11.84
CA ALA A 296 -2.84 -4.25 12.96
C ALA A 296 -1.61 -3.59 13.60
N LYS A 297 -0.55 -4.38 13.85
CA LYS A 297 0.75 -3.86 14.32
C LYS A 297 1.36 -2.86 13.34
N HIS A 298 1.35 -3.18 12.04
CA HIS A 298 1.91 -2.33 10.97
C HIS A 298 1.22 -0.96 10.90
N LEU A 299 -0.12 -0.94 10.90
CA LEU A 299 -0.92 0.29 10.90
C LEU A 299 -0.90 1.05 12.24
N GLY A 300 -0.26 0.51 13.29
CA GLY A 300 -0.18 1.12 14.62
C GLY A 300 -1.46 1.00 15.46
N VAL A 301 -2.28 -0.01 15.19
CA VAL A 301 -3.62 -0.19 15.77
C VAL A 301 -3.62 -1.28 16.85
N HIS A 302 -4.19 -0.98 18.02
CA HIS A 302 -4.38 -1.97 19.08
C HIS A 302 -5.47 -2.99 18.70
N GLY A 303 -5.14 -4.28 18.76
CA GLY A 303 -6.07 -5.38 18.53
C GLY A 303 -5.66 -6.29 17.36
N VAL A 304 -6.62 -6.62 16.51
CA VAL A 304 -6.48 -7.49 15.33
C VAL A 304 -7.31 -6.89 14.20
N SER A 305 -6.78 -6.84 12.97
CA SER A 305 -7.54 -6.39 11.79
C SER A 305 -8.68 -7.36 11.46
N LEU A 306 -9.67 -6.92 10.69
CA LEU A 306 -10.68 -7.80 10.08
C LEU A 306 -10.06 -8.76 9.04
N GLY A 307 -8.91 -8.40 8.48
CA GLY A 307 -8.11 -9.18 7.55
C GLY A 307 -7.09 -8.29 6.83
N VAL A 308 -6.44 -8.84 5.81
CA VAL A 308 -5.61 -8.11 4.83
C VAL A 308 -6.24 -8.24 3.45
N PRO A 309 -6.66 -7.14 2.81
CA PRO A 309 -7.19 -7.13 1.45
C PRO A 309 -6.21 -7.69 0.40
N LEU A 310 -6.78 -8.38 -0.58
CA LEU A 310 -6.12 -8.88 -1.79
C LEU A 310 -6.56 -8.03 -3.00
N GLU A 311 -5.75 -7.97 -4.05
CA GLU A 311 -6.05 -7.20 -5.27
C GLU A 311 -7.40 -7.62 -5.92
N GLU A 312 -8.25 -6.65 -6.31
CA GLU A 312 -9.57 -6.88 -6.93
C GLU A 312 -9.43 -7.26 -8.43
N GLU A 313 -9.13 -8.54 -8.68
CA GLU A 313 -8.98 -9.10 -10.04
C GLU A 313 -10.31 -9.45 -10.74
N GLN A 314 -10.24 -9.67 -12.07
CA GLN A 314 -11.32 -10.31 -12.84
C GLN A 314 -11.47 -11.83 -12.50
N GLY A 315 -11.81 -12.17 -11.26
CA GLY A 315 -11.98 -13.55 -10.83
C GLY A 315 -12.55 -13.72 -9.41
N PRO A 316 -12.96 -14.95 -9.04
CA PRO A 316 -13.40 -15.25 -7.68
C PRO A 316 -12.24 -15.31 -6.67
N LEU A 317 -11.00 -15.38 -7.16
CA LEU A 317 -9.74 -15.52 -6.43
C LEU A 317 -8.79 -14.39 -6.83
N SER A 318 -7.84 -14.10 -5.94
CA SER A 318 -6.72 -13.20 -6.16
C SER A 318 -5.49 -13.79 -5.47
N SER A 319 -4.30 -13.48 -5.97
CA SER A 319 -3.02 -14.01 -5.47
C SER A 319 -2.04 -12.92 -5.00
N HIS A 320 -2.45 -11.66 -4.96
CA HIS A 320 -1.61 -10.51 -4.58
C HIS A 320 -2.27 -9.66 -3.49
N TRP A 321 -1.46 -8.98 -2.68
CA TRP A 321 -1.93 -7.97 -1.74
C TRP A 321 -2.39 -6.71 -2.47
N GLU A 322 -3.46 -6.10 -1.94
CA GLU A 322 -3.97 -4.78 -2.31
C GLU A 322 -2.87 -3.70 -2.27
N ALA A 323 -2.54 -3.15 -3.44
CA ALA A 323 -1.43 -2.21 -3.59
C ALA A 323 -1.60 -0.90 -2.80
N ARG A 324 -2.82 -0.35 -2.69
CA ARG A 324 -3.09 0.87 -1.89
C ARG A 324 -2.71 0.70 -0.43
N LEU A 325 -2.88 -0.49 0.13
CA LEU A 325 -2.60 -0.77 1.54
C LEU A 325 -1.15 -1.20 1.78
N LEU A 326 -0.55 -1.96 0.85
CA LEU A 326 0.75 -2.63 1.05
C LEU A 326 1.81 -2.34 -0.04
N GLN A 327 1.75 -1.19 -0.72
CA GLN A 327 2.70 -0.79 -1.77
C GLN A 327 4.18 -1.00 -1.37
N GLY A 328 4.89 -1.82 -2.12
CA GLY A 328 6.28 -2.18 -1.85
C GLY A 328 6.46 -3.44 -0.99
N SER A 329 5.38 -4.11 -0.57
CA SER A 329 5.44 -5.53 -0.20
C SER A 329 5.94 -6.37 -1.38
N ILE A 330 6.55 -7.52 -1.10
CA ILE A 330 6.98 -8.46 -2.13
C ILE A 330 5.82 -9.12 -2.86
N MET A 331 4.61 -9.17 -2.28
CA MET A 331 3.44 -9.81 -2.90
C MET A 331 2.37 -8.83 -3.40
N THR A 332 2.70 -7.56 -3.68
CA THR A 332 1.84 -6.70 -4.52
C THR A 332 1.93 -7.10 -5.99
N ALA A 333 0.87 -6.87 -6.78
CA ALA A 333 0.84 -7.17 -8.21
C ALA A 333 1.82 -6.31 -9.05
N THR A 334 2.30 -5.19 -8.52
CA THR A 334 3.26 -4.29 -9.19
C THR A 334 4.67 -4.46 -8.64
N PHE A 335 5.67 -4.43 -9.55
CA PHE A 335 7.09 -4.52 -9.22
C PHE A 335 7.85 -3.24 -9.62
N ASP A 336 8.00 -2.32 -8.68
CA ASP A 336 8.75 -1.07 -8.83
C ASP A 336 10.27 -1.22 -8.51
N GLY A 337 10.85 -2.40 -8.72
CA GLY A 337 12.29 -2.68 -8.58
C GLY A 337 12.78 -3.01 -7.17
N THR A 338 13.89 -3.74 -7.09
CA THR A 338 14.45 -4.32 -5.85
C THR A 338 14.72 -3.34 -4.71
N GLN A 339 14.89 -2.05 -4.99
CA GLN A 339 15.12 -1.02 -3.97
C GLN A 339 13.83 -0.58 -3.26
N ARG A 340 12.67 -0.85 -3.86
CA ARG A 340 11.34 -0.42 -3.38
C ARG A 340 10.49 -1.59 -2.87
N THR A 341 10.78 -2.81 -3.32
CA THR A 341 10.17 -4.06 -2.84
C THR A 341 10.78 -4.58 -1.52
N ARG A 342 9.98 -5.19 -0.64
CA ARG A 342 10.34 -5.66 0.71
C ARG A 342 9.71 -7.02 1.02
N LEU A 343 10.49 -7.98 1.50
CA LEU A 343 9.96 -9.21 2.12
C LEU A 343 9.40 -8.86 3.52
N ASP A 344 8.14 -8.48 3.56
CA ASP A 344 7.52 -7.78 4.69
C ASP A 344 6.95 -8.74 5.79
N PRO A 345 6.66 -8.22 7.01
CA PRO A 345 6.13 -9.03 8.11
C PRO A 345 4.71 -9.60 7.91
N ILE A 346 3.93 -9.08 6.96
CA ILE A 346 2.54 -9.52 6.71
C ILE A 346 2.55 -10.71 5.74
N THR A 347 3.39 -10.64 4.70
CA THR A 347 3.74 -11.79 3.86
C THR A 347 4.34 -12.92 4.69
N LEU A 348 5.33 -12.67 5.56
CA LEU A 348 5.88 -13.72 6.42
C LEU A 348 4.84 -14.31 7.40
N ALA A 349 3.91 -13.50 7.90
CA ALA A 349 2.80 -14.00 8.72
C ALA A 349 1.83 -14.90 7.93
N ALA A 350 1.66 -14.70 6.61
CA ALA A 350 0.87 -15.59 5.75
C ALA A 350 1.53 -16.97 5.59
N PHE A 351 2.86 -17.04 5.47
CA PHE A 351 3.57 -18.32 5.45
C PHE A 351 3.49 -19.06 6.78
N GLN A 352 3.41 -18.37 7.91
CA GLN A 352 3.14 -18.99 9.21
C GLN A 352 1.69 -19.51 9.30
N ASP A 353 0.70 -18.68 8.95
CA ASP A 353 -0.71 -19.04 8.97
C ASP A 353 -1.10 -20.11 7.92
N SER A 354 -0.20 -20.45 6.99
CA SER A 354 -0.36 -21.59 6.10
C SER A 354 -0.37 -22.94 6.82
N GLY A 355 0.24 -23.02 8.02
CA GLY A 355 0.44 -24.26 8.78
C GLY A 355 1.52 -25.18 8.21
N TRP A 356 2.15 -24.83 7.08
CA TRP A 356 3.15 -25.67 6.41
C TRP A 356 4.60 -25.35 6.79
N TYR A 357 4.86 -24.13 7.26
CA TYR A 357 6.22 -23.62 7.50
C TYR A 357 6.34 -22.97 8.88
N GLN A 358 7.45 -23.23 9.56
CA GLN A 358 7.91 -22.33 10.63
C GLN A 358 8.66 -21.17 9.99
N VAL A 359 8.45 -19.94 10.48
CA VAL A 359 8.92 -18.72 9.82
C VAL A 359 9.80 -17.88 10.74
N ASN A 360 11.02 -17.55 10.27
CA ASN A 360 11.91 -16.63 10.96
C ASN A 360 11.52 -15.16 10.69
N HIS A 361 10.69 -14.59 11.56
CA HIS A 361 10.28 -13.18 11.46
C HIS A 361 11.41 -12.16 11.64
N SER A 362 12.60 -12.55 12.14
CA SER A 362 13.74 -11.61 12.21
C SER A 362 14.34 -11.29 10.85
N ALA A 363 13.99 -12.05 9.81
CA ALA A 363 14.37 -11.79 8.42
C ALA A 363 13.39 -10.85 7.69
N ALA A 364 12.32 -10.40 8.35
CA ALA A 364 11.38 -9.45 7.78
C ALA A 364 12.08 -8.10 7.51
N GLN A 365 11.89 -7.58 6.30
CA GLN A 365 12.33 -6.24 5.94
C GLN A 365 11.24 -5.23 6.32
N GLU A 366 11.63 -4.03 6.78
CA GLU A 366 10.67 -2.99 7.12
C GLU A 366 9.90 -2.51 5.88
N LEU A 367 8.58 -2.59 5.95
CA LEU A 367 7.64 -1.94 5.05
C LEU A 367 7.29 -0.59 5.66
N LEU A 368 7.68 0.51 5.02
CA LEU A 368 7.37 1.86 5.51
C LEU A 368 5.97 2.34 5.09
N TRP A 369 5.42 1.82 3.99
CA TRP A 369 4.14 2.27 3.43
C TRP A 369 2.96 2.00 4.38
N GLY A 370 2.23 3.03 4.78
CA GLY A 370 1.10 2.93 5.73
C GLY A 370 1.47 2.70 7.19
N GLN A 371 2.76 2.61 7.51
CA GLN A 371 3.24 2.37 8.88
C GLN A 371 2.65 3.42 9.85
N GLY A 372 2.03 2.96 10.93
CA GLY A 372 1.41 3.83 11.95
C GLY A 372 0.24 4.71 11.47
N SER A 373 -0.35 4.45 10.31
CA SER A 373 -1.33 5.35 9.68
C SER A 373 -2.81 5.08 10.04
N GLY A 374 -3.08 4.11 10.93
CA GLY A 374 -4.43 3.77 11.38
C GLY A 374 -5.25 2.92 10.38
N LEU A 375 -6.47 2.54 10.80
CA LEU A 375 -7.37 1.68 10.00
C LEU A 375 -7.90 2.34 8.73
N GLU A 376 -8.02 3.67 8.73
CA GLU A 376 -8.52 4.45 7.59
C GLU A 376 -7.51 4.58 6.44
N PHE A 377 -6.30 4.03 6.59
CA PHE A 377 -5.26 4.11 5.56
C PHE A 377 -5.56 3.21 4.36
N GLY A 378 -5.31 3.71 3.14
CA GLY A 378 -5.47 2.96 1.89
C GLY A 378 -6.89 2.93 1.31
N LEU A 379 -7.92 3.35 2.06
CA LEU A 379 -9.31 3.40 1.57
C LEU A 379 -9.48 4.44 0.46
N VAL A 380 -10.26 4.13 -0.58
CA VAL A 380 -10.56 5.04 -1.71
C VAL A 380 -11.19 6.37 -1.23
N THR A 381 -11.99 6.29 -0.16
CA THR A 381 -12.64 7.44 0.50
C THR A 381 -11.67 8.38 1.21
N THR A 382 -10.49 7.91 1.62
CA THR A 382 -9.57 8.65 2.49
C THR A 382 -8.28 9.04 1.78
N CYS A 383 -7.76 8.23 0.85
CA CYS A 383 -6.48 8.45 0.18
C CYS A 383 -6.40 9.79 -0.57
N GLY A 384 -7.52 10.29 -1.10
CA GLY A 384 -7.61 11.59 -1.78
C GLY A 384 -7.68 12.81 -0.87
N THR A 385 -7.81 12.65 0.45
CA THR A 385 -8.08 13.75 1.40
C THR A 385 -6.85 14.58 1.78
N GLY A 386 -5.64 14.12 1.45
CA GLY A 386 -4.38 14.78 1.88
C GLY A 386 -4.03 14.58 3.36
N SER A 387 -4.69 13.65 4.05
CA SER A 387 -4.47 13.31 5.46
C SER A 387 -3.20 12.49 5.74
N SER A 388 -2.50 12.03 4.70
CA SER A 388 -1.39 11.08 4.81
C SER A 388 -0.19 11.46 3.94
N ASP A 389 0.99 11.49 4.54
CA ASP A 389 2.29 11.76 3.88
C ASP A 389 2.73 10.65 2.87
N PHE A 390 1.88 9.66 2.58
CA PHE A 390 2.12 8.60 1.57
C PHE A 390 1.41 8.87 0.24
N PHE A 391 0.20 9.44 0.28
CA PHE A 391 -0.59 9.79 -0.89
C PHE A 391 -0.33 11.24 -1.31
N CYS A 392 -0.68 11.58 -2.55
CA CYS A 392 -0.51 12.92 -3.10
C CYS A 392 -1.78 13.39 -3.82
N THR A 393 -1.93 14.71 -4.01
CA THR A 393 -3.07 15.30 -4.71
C THR A 393 -2.62 16.07 -5.95
N GLY A 394 -3.48 16.10 -6.97
CA GLY A 394 -3.16 16.73 -8.26
C GLY A 394 -2.12 15.97 -9.09
N SER A 395 -1.26 16.72 -9.79
CA SER A 395 -0.30 16.21 -10.80
C SER A 395 1.11 16.80 -10.65
N GLY A 396 1.44 17.32 -9.46
CA GLY A 396 2.74 17.94 -9.20
C GLY A 396 3.91 16.95 -9.19
N LEU A 397 5.13 17.49 -9.32
CA LEU A 397 6.36 16.75 -9.07
C LEU A 397 6.72 16.79 -7.59
N GLY A 398 7.36 15.75 -7.09
CA GLY A 398 7.73 15.60 -5.68
C GLY A 398 8.70 14.46 -5.48
N CYS A 399 8.62 13.78 -4.33
CA CYS A 399 9.50 12.68 -3.97
C CYS A 399 8.71 11.40 -3.74
N HIS A 400 9.23 10.28 -4.22
CA HIS A 400 8.74 8.95 -3.84
C HIS A 400 8.84 8.78 -2.31
N TYR A 401 7.90 8.06 -1.68
CA TYR A 401 7.76 8.01 -0.21
C TYR A 401 9.01 7.46 0.53
N LEU A 402 9.85 6.67 -0.15
CA LEU A 402 11.14 6.19 0.36
C LEU A 402 12.28 7.24 0.26
N HIS A 403 12.00 8.42 -0.29
CA HIS A 403 12.95 9.48 -0.62
C HIS A 403 14.17 9.05 -1.47
N LEU A 404 14.11 7.89 -2.13
CA LEU A 404 15.14 7.42 -3.06
C LEU A 404 15.11 8.19 -4.40
N ASP A 405 13.94 8.66 -4.81
CA ASP A 405 13.68 9.10 -6.18
C ASP A 405 12.82 10.37 -6.25
N LYS A 406 13.08 11.18 -7.29
CA LYS A 406 12.15 12.21 -7.77
C LYS A 406 10.97 11.55 -8.47
N GLY A 407 9.75 12.00 -8.17
CA GLY A 407 8.51 11.39 -8.64
C GLY A 407 7.47 12.38 -9.16
N SER A 408 6.42 11.84 -9.79
CA SER A 408 5.23 12.58 -10.26
C SER A 408 3.98 12.01 -9.62
N CYS A 409 3.02 12.88 -9.25
CA CYS A 409 1.80 12.45 -8.58
C CYS A 409 0.80 11.79 -9.55
N SER A 410 0.71 10.45 -9.49
CA SER A 410 -0.08 9.63 -10.42
C SER A 410 -0.75 8.42 -9.76
N SER A 411 -1.78 7.91 -10.45
CA SER A 411 -2.45 6.63 -10.18
C SER A 411 -2.11 5.65 -11.30
N ASP A 412 -2.23 4.37 -11.02
CA ASP A 412 -2.39 3.28 -11.98
C ASP A 412 -3.74 2.56 -11.68
N PRO A 413 -4.07 1.40 -12.29
CA PRO A 413 -5.30 0.68 -11.98
C PRO A 413 -5.35 0.11 -10.55
N VAL A 414 -4.25 -0.44 -10.03
CA VAL A 414 -4.18 -1.11 -8.71
C VAL A 414 -4.25 -0.12 -7.53
N LEU A 415 -4.11 1.18 -7.81
CA LEU A 415 -4.34 2.23 -6.83
C LEU A 415 -5.81 2.74 -6.79
N GLU A 416 -6.72 2.21 -7.61
CA GLU A 416 -8.16 2.57 -7.67
C GLU A 416 -8.46 4.09 -7.76
N GLY A 417 -7.54 4.89 -8.32
CA GLY A 417 -7.65 6.35 -8.40
C GLY A 417 -6.97 7.11 -7.24
N CYS A 418 -6.55 6.42 -6.17
CA CYS A 418 -5.58 6.94 -5.22
C CYS A 418 -4.27 7.28 -5.94
N ARG A 419 -3.53 8.28 -5.44
CA ARG A 419 -2.35 8.79 -6.16
C ARG A 419 -1.13 8.82 -5.24
N MET A 420 0.01 8.44 -5.76
CA MET A 420 1.31 8.52 -5.08
C MET A 420 2.35 9.16 -5.99
N TYR A 421 3.47 9.61 -5.42
CA TYR A 421 4.62 10.06 -6.20
C TYR A 421 5.39 8.87 -6.79
N LYS A 422 4.96 8.36 -7.95
CA LYS A 422 5.70 7.30 -8.66
C LYS A 422 7.01 7.85 -9.26
N PRO A 423 8.13 7.09 -9.27
CA PRO A 423 9.43 7.58 -9.77
C PRO A 423 9.36 8.09 -11.21
N LEU A 424 10.07 9.18 -11.51
CA LEU A 424 10.17 9.70 -12.88
C LEU A 424 10.99 8.78 -13.78
N ALA A 425 10.69 8.78 -15.08
CA ALA A 425 11.51 8.09 -16.08
C ALA A 425 12.81 8.87 -16.35
N ASN A 426 13.95 8.18 -16.24
CA ASN A 426 15.33 8.68 -16.39
C ASN A 426 15.78 9.65 -15.28
N ARG A 427 16.96 9.41 -14.70
CA ARG A 427 17.65 10.29 -13.73
C ARG A 427 16.81 10.73 -12.52
N SER A 428 15.86 9.88 -12.12
CA SER A 428 15.02 10.08 -10.94
C SER A 428 15.70 9.61 -9.66
N GLU A 429 16.50 8.55 -9.73
CA GLU A 429 17.14 7.94 -8.56
C GLU A 429 18.26 8.85 -8.04
N CYS A 430 18.03 9.50 -6.90
CA CYS A 430 19.02 10.37 -6.26
C CYS A 430 20.24 9.57 -5.77
N TRP A 431 20.04 8.29 -5.45
CA TRP A 431 21.06 7.42 -4.86
C TRP A 431 22.17 6.98 -5.84
N LYS A 432 22.05 7.28 -7.14
CA LYS A 432 22.96 6.83 -8.20
C LYS A 432 23.85 7.94 -8.74
N LYS A 433 25.18 7.80 -8.63
CA LYS A 433 26.15 8.79 -9.14
C LYS A 433 26.03 9.01 -10.66
N GLU A 434 25.70 7.97 -11.43
CA GLU A 434 25.54 8.01 -12.91
C GLU A 434 24.41 8.95 -13.39
N ASN A 435 23.46 9.30 -12.52
CA ASN A 435 22.37 10.23 -12.83
C ASN A 435 22.80 11.71 -12.75
N GLY A 436 23.99 11.99 -12.21
CA GLY A 436 24.55 13.33 -12.02
C GLY A 436 24.80 14.13 -13.30
N PHE A 437 25.03 15.43 -13.13
CA PHE A 437 25.34 16.34 -14.24
C PHE A 437 26.75 16.04 -14.81
N PRO A 438 26.95 16.14 -16.14
CA PRO A 438 28.30 16.07 -16.70
C PRO A 438 29.10 17.33 -16.32
N PRO A 439 30.45 17.26 -16.28
CA PRO A 439 31.29 18.41 -15.93
C PRO A 439 30.99 19.64 -16.79
N GLY A 440 30.76 20.79 -16.14
CA GLY A 440 30.46 22.06 -16.82
C GLY A 440 29.00 22.25 -17.24
N ALA A 441 28.09 21.32 -16.96
CA ALA A 441 26.65 21.58 -17.06
C ALA A 441 26.15 22.44 -15.90
N ASP A 442 25.12 23.23 -16.17
CA ASP A 442 24.49 24.14 -15.20
C ASP A 442 23.68 23.36 -14.15
N ASN A 443 23.98 23.57 -12.87
CA ASN A 443 23.27 22.99 -11.72
C ASN A 443 22.65 24.09 -10.84
N PRO A 444 21.66 24.85 -11.34
CA PRO A 444 21.11 26.02 -10.64
C PRO A 444 20.38 25.64 -9.34
N HIS A 445 20.04 24.36 -9.18
CA HIS A 445 19.33 23.83 -8.00
C HIS A 445 20.27 23.12 -7.01
N GLY A 446 21.57 23.01 -7.32
CA GLY A 446 22.58 22.39 -6.47
C GLY A 446 22.37 20.90 -6.19
N GLU A 447 21.70 20.16 -7.08
CA GLU A 447 21.36 18.76 -6.86
C GLU A 447 22.60 17.85 -6.90
N ILE A 448 22.79 17.04 -5.87
CA ILE A 448 23.90 16.07 -5.74
C ILE A 448 23.34 14.65 -5.86
N TYR A 449 23.95 13.82 -6.71
CA TYR A 449 23.59 12.41 -6.88
C TYR A 449 24.69 11.50 -6.29
N HIS A 450 24.35 10.76 -5.25
CA HIS A 450 25.29 9.99 -4.43
C HIS A 450 24.55 8.89 -3.68
N SER A 451 25.19 7.81 -3.22
CA SER A 451 24.52 6.77 -2.41
C SER A 451 23.85 7.31 -1.14
N GLN A 452 24.42 8.38 -0.59
CA GLN A 452 23.90 9.15 0.55
C GLN A 452 23.00 10.33 0.12
N SER A 453 22.58 10.43 -1.15
CA SER A 453 21.61 11.44 -1.59
C SER A 453 20.19 10.91 -1.55
N ARG A 454 19.26 11.80 -1.24
CA ARG A 454 17.81 11.54 -1.15
C ARG A 454 17.03 12.69 -1.78
N CYS A 455 15.78 12.42 -2.12
CA CYS A 455 14.86 13.40 -2.65
C CYS A 455 14.23 14.22 -1.52
N PHE A 456 14.39 15.53 -1.58
CA PHE A 456 13.72 16.52 -0.72
C PHE A 456 12.76 17.37 -1.55
N LEU A 457 11.68 17.86 -0.95
CA LEU A 457 10.88 18.91 -1.57
C LEU A 457 11.62 20.23 -1.40
N ALA A 458 11.94 20.90 -2.52
CA ALA A 458 12.68 22.15 -2.52
C ALA A 458 12.30 23.05 -3.71
N ASN A 459 12.54 24.35 -3.55
CA ASN A 459 12.50 25.31 -4.65
C ASN A 459 13.78 26.18 -4.74
N LEU A 460 14.90 25.61 -4.27
CA LEU A 460 16.21 26.27 -4.27
C LEU A 460 16.66 26.68 -5.68
N THR A 461 17.20 27.89 -5.81
CA THR A 461 17.91 28.37 -7.00
C THR A 461 19.12 29.23 -6.62
N SER A 462 20.28 29.01 -7.23
CA SER A 462 21.44 29.91 -7.15
C SER A 462 21.36 31.06 -8.16
N GLN A 463 20.51 30.92 -9.19
CA GLN A 463 20.33 31.93 -10.22
C GLN A 463 19.23 32.93 -9.86
N LEU A 464 19.58 34.22 -9.90
CA LEU A 464 18.64 35.33 -10.04
C LEU A 464 18.25 35.46 -11.51
N PHE A 465 16.99 35.18 -11.84
CA PHE A 465 16.48 35.40 -13.20
C PHE A 465 16.58 36.89 -13.59
N PRO A 466 17.25 37.25 -14.71
CA PRO A 466 17.30 38.63 -15.17
C PRO A 466 15.93 39.09 -15.69
N GLY A 467 15.16 39.76 -14.83
CA GLY A 467 13.97 40.51 -15.26
C GLY A 467 14.38 41.70 -16.13
N ASP A 468 14.06 41.62 -17.42
CA ASP A 468 14.12 42.63 -18.47
C ASP A 468 15.27 43.67 -18.46
N LYS A 469 16.10 43.62 -19.50
CA LYS A 469 17.11 44.66 -19.75
C LYS A 469 16.46 46.03 -19.99
N ALA A 470 16.55 46.87 -18.96
CA ALA A 470 16.38 48.32 -18.96
C ALA A 470 14.95 48.85 -19.22
N ARG A 471 14.24 49.17 -18.13
CA ARG A 471 13.56 50.48 -17.96
C ARG A 471 13.37 50.85 -16.48
N GLN A 472 13.83 52.05 -16.15
CA GLN A 472 13.62 52.84 -14.94
C GLN A 472 13.90 52.21 -13.55
N ARG A 473 14.10 53.10 -12.56
CA ARG A 473 14.31 52.77 -11.15
C ARG A 473 13.02 52.26 -10.49
N SER A 474 13.17 51.62 -9.33
CA SER A 474 12.10 51.32 -8.36
C SER A 474 11.19 50.14 -8.68
N HIS A 475 11.76 48.95 -8.86
CA HIS A 475 11.05 47.69 -8.56
C HIS A 475 11.98 46.67 -7.89
N VAL A 476 11.46 45.94 -6.90
CA VAL A 476 12.13 44.77 -6.32
C VAL A 476 12.10 43.63 -7.35
N PRO A 477 13.19 42.86 -7.53
CA PRO A 477 13.19 41.76 -8.49
C PRO A 477 12.15 40.68 -8.14
N HIS A 478 11.10 40.56 -8.96
CA HIS A 478 10.20 39.43 -8.88
C HIS A 478 10.89 38.18 -9.43
N LEU A 479 11.51 37.41 -8.54
CA LEU A 479 11.81 36.00 -8.78
C LEU A 479 10.53 35.31 -9.29
N LYS A 480 10.57 34.70 -10.48
CA LYS A 480 9.58 33.70 -10.87
C LYS A 480 9.58 32.61 -9.80
N GLU A 481 8.42 32.34 -9.21
CA GLU A 481 8.31 31.27 -8.21
C GLU A 481 8.68 29.93 -8.85
N VAL A 482 9.87 29.43 -8.51
CA VAL A 482 10.24 28.05 -8.81
C VAL A 482 9.26 27.16 -8.05
N ALA A 483 8.54 26.31 -8.78
CA ALA A 483 7.58 25.40 -8.18
C ALA A 483 8.29 24.48 -7.18
N LEU A 484 7.62 24.18 -6.07
CA LEU A 484 8.10 23.19 -5.11
C LEU A 484 8.17 21.83 -5.82
N THR A 485 9.36 21.23 -5.88
CA THR A 485 9.64 20.02 -6.65
C THR A 485 10.55 19.08 -5.89
N GLY A 486 10.55 17.80 -6.24
CA GLY A 486 11.54 16.84 -5.71
C GLY A 486 12.93 17.13 -6.26
N ARG A 487 13.94 17.19 -5.38
CA ARG A 487 15.34 17.53 -5.68
C ARG A 487 16.30 16.64 -4.90
N CYS A 488 17.38 16.20 -5.54
CA CYS A 488 18.34 15.27 -4.96
C CYS A 488 19.44 16.00 -4.17
N TYR A 489 19.54 15.75 -2.85
CA TYR A 489 20.57 16.34 -1.99
C TYR A 489 21.19 15.29 -1.06
N LEU A 490 22.43 15.53 -0.64
CA LEU A 490 23.10 14.67 0.34
C LEU A 490 22.40 14.77 1.70
N HIS A 491 22.29 13.65 2.41
CA HIS A 491 21.89 13.61 3.82
C HIS A 491 22.89 12.79 4.64
N HIS A 492 23.04 13.13 5.92
CA HIS A 492 23.58 12.21 6.92
C HIS A 492 22.73 12.28 8.18
N CYS A 493 22.40 11.12 8.75
CA CYS A 493 21.64 11.04 9.99
C CYS A 493 22.46 11.56 11.18
N THR A 494 21.75 12.03 12.19
CA THR A 494 22.27 12.35 13.53
C THR A 494 21.36 11.68 14.57
N GLU A 495 21.66 11.86 15.86
CA GLU A 495 20.86 11.28 16.93
C GLU A 495 19.38 11.75 16.91
N ARG A 496 18.49 10.91 17.47
CA ARG A 496 17.06 11.21 17.67
C ARG A 496 16.27 11.51 16.38
N GLY A 497 16.66 10.91 15.26
CA GLY A 497 15.95 11.02 13.97
C GLY A 497 16.11 12.37 13.26
N ALA A 498 16.93 13.27 13.79
CA ALA A 498 17.40 14.45 13.05
C ALA A 498 18.47 14.04 12.01
N TYR A 499 18.74 14.95 11.09
CA TYR A 499 19.75 14.75 10.05
C TYR A 499 20.24 16.10 9.52
N ASN A 500 21.44 16.11 8.95
CA ASN A 500 21.92 17.25 8.18
C ASN A 500 21.74 16.98 6.68
N VAL A 501 21.59 18.05 5.90
CA VAL A 501 21.46 18.04 4.44
C VAL A 501 22.55 18.93 3.83
N GLN A 502 23.10 18.53 2.68
CA GLN A 502 24.05 19.33 1.91
C GLN A 502 23.63 19.45 0.45
N VAL A 503 23.71 20.69 -0.05
CA VAL A 503 23.47 21.11 -1.43
C VAL A 503 24.83 21.43 -2.06
N GLU A 504 24.96 21.33 -3.39
CA GLU A 504 26.25 21.58 -4.05
C GLU A 504 26.75 23.01 -3.76
N GLY A 505 28.02 23.12 -3.31
CA GLY A 505 28.62 24.39 -2.91
C GLY A 505 28.18 24.93 -1.53
N SER A 506 27.25 24.29 -0.81
CA SER A 506 26.83 24.71 0.53
C SER A 506 27.59 23.96 1.65
N PRO A 507 27.70 24.55 2.85
CA PRO A 507 27.98 23.75 4.05
C PRO A 507 26.80 22.82 4.38
N TRP A 508 27.03 21.85 5.27
CA TRP A 508 25.95 21.05 5.86
C TRP A 508 25.01 21.93 6.69
N ALA A 509 23.70 21.83 6.43
CA ALA A 509 22.64 22.51 7.17
C ALA A 509 21.83 21.50 7.98
N SER A 510 21.48 21.84 9.22
CA SER A 510 20.68 20.94 10.08
C SER A 510 19.21 20.97 9.70
N CYS A 511 18.63 19.78 9.51
CA CYS A 511 17.27 19.59 8.99
C CYS A 511 16.42 18.88 10.07
N LEU A 512 15.72 19.67 10.88
CA LEU A 512 14.81 19.12 11.89
C LEU A 512 13.54 18.55 11.22
N PRO A 513 13.08 17.35 11.59
CA PRO A 513 11.90 16.71 11.01
C PRO A 513 10.67 17.63 10.94
N GLY A 514 10.08 17.76 9.74
CA GLY A 514 8.90 18.58 9.49
C GLY A 514 9.13 20.10 9.44
N LYS A 515 10.38 20.58 9.47
CA LYS A 515 10.72 22.00 9.27
C LYS A 515 11.08 22.32 7.82
N ALA A 516 11.06 23.61 7.49
CA ALA A 516 11.67 24.14 6.27
C ALA A 516 12.93 24.94 6.64
N ILE A 517 13.98 24.85 5.83
CA ILE A 517 15.27 25.50 6.05
C ILE A 517 15.70 26.30 4.82
N GLN A 518 16.45 27.38 5.04
CA GLN A 518 17.20 28.10 4.01
C GLN A 518 18.61 27.51 3.90
N ILE A 519 19.18 27.49 2.70
CA ILE A 519 20.52 26.96 2.45
C ILE A 519 21.45 28.12 2.02
N PRO A 520 22.61 28.31 2.68
CA PRO A 520 23.56 29.35 2.29
C PRO A 520 23.97 29.22 0.81
N GLY A 521 23.90 30.33 0.08
CA GLY A 521 24.19 30.38 -1.36
C GLY A 521 22.99 30.17 -2.29
N TYR A 522 21.80 29.82 -1.76
CA TYR A 522 20.60 29.56 -2.56
C TYR A 522 19.39 30.39 -2.11
N TYR A 523 18.60 30.87 -3.07
CA TYR A 523 17.29 31.46 -2.84
C TYR A 523 16.22 30.36 -2.79
N GLY A 524 15.27 30.46 -1.86
CA GLY A 524 14.18 29.49 -1.69
C GLY A 524 14.26 28.72 -0.37
N LEU A 525 13.58 27.57 -0.32
CA LEU A 525 13.49 26.70 0.85
C LEU A 525 13.70 25.22 0.47
N LEU A 526 14.19 24.45 1.45
CA LEU A 526 14.24 22.99 1.45
C LEU A 526 13.39 22.48 2.62
N PHE A 527 12.53 21.49 2.38
CA PHE A 527 11.63 20.93 3.38
C PHE A 527 12.15 19.58 3.89
N CYS A 528 12.28 19.44 5.21
CA CYS A 528 12.78 18.27 5.91
C CYS A 528 11.64 17.27 6.17
N PRO A 529 11.63 16.05 5.57
CA PRO A 529 10.67 14.99 5.91
C PRO A 529 10.61 14.68 7.42
N ARG A 530 9.42 14.28 7.89
CA ARG A 530 9.06 14.04 9.31
C ARG A 530 9.68 12.79 9.96
N GLY A 531 10.96 12.50 9.68
CA GLY A 531 11.75 11.46 10.37
C GLY A 531 12.02 10.17 9.58
N ARG A 532 11.22 9.86 8.54
CA ARG A 532 11.33 8.64 7.72
C ARG A 532 12.66 8.44 6.97
N LEU A 533 13.53 9.45 6.95
CA LEU A 533 14.86 9.38 6.35
C LEU A 533 15.90 8.68 7.24
N CYS A 534 15.70 8.71 8.56
CA CYS A 534 16.70 8.36 9.56
C CYS A 534 16.09 7.61 10.75
N GLN A 535 15.14 6.71 10.51
CA GLN A 535 14.60 5.82 11.52
C GLN A 535 15.70 4.86 12.02
N THR A 536 16.19 5.12 13.22
CA THR A 536 16.98 4.17 14.01
C THR A 536 16.05 3.18 14.69
N ASN A 537 16.31 1.87 14.54
CA ASN A 537 15.53 0.81 15.18
C ASN A 537 15.84 0.70 16.68
N GLU A 538 15.32 1.65 17.47
CA GLU A 538 15.09 1.48 18.90
C GLU A 538 13.62 1.79 19.21
N GLY A 539 13.03 1.02 20.13
CA GLY A 539 11.61 1.09 20.44
C GLY A 539 11.28 1.99 21.64
N THR A 540 9.99 1.97 21.99
CA THR A 540 9.36 2.62 23.16
C THR A 540 9.24 4.15 23.15
N ASP A 541 8.02 4.58 23.48
CA ASP A 541 7.62 5.81 24.15
C ASP A 541 7.90 7.17 23.48
N ALA A 542 6.84 7.70 22.87
CA ALA A 542 6.75 9.12 22.52
C ALA A 542 6.70 9.97 23.80
N SER A 543 7.71 10.82 24.01
CA SER A 543 7.75 11.82 25.08
C SER A 543 7.88 13.23 24.51
N THR A 544 6.95 14.11 24.88
CA THR A 544 6.88 15.50 24.43
C THR A 544 7.94 16.37 25.12
N ALA A 545 8.58 17.25 24.35
CA ALA A 545 9.57 18.21 24.82
C ALA A 545 9.29 19.62 24.23
N PRO A 546 9.70 20.72 24.90
CA PRO A 546 9.03 22.01 24.78
C PRO A 546 9.42 22.87 23.57
N PRO A 547 8.57 23.84 23.18
CA PRO A 547 8.93 24.83 22.17
C PRO A 547 9.99 25.81 22.70
N VAL A 548 11.08 25.98 21.95
CA VAL A 548 12.07 27.05 22.16
C VAL A 548 11.91 28.09 21.06
N SER A 549 11.76 29.35 21.46
CA SER A 549 11.53 30.49 20.56
C SER A 549 12.81 30.99 19.89
N LEU A 550 12.75 31.29 18.60
CA LEU A 550 13.75 32.09 17.87
C LEU A 550 13.04 33.13 17.01
N ALA A 551 13.61 34.34 16.92
CA ALA A 551 12.88 35.52 16.50
C ALA A 551 12.82 35.72 14.97
N SER A 552 11.60 35.83 14.46
CA SER A 552 11.26 36.59 13.23
C SER A 552 9.90 37.28 13.46
N GLN A 553 9.41 38.09 12.52
CA GLN A 553 8.17 38.86 12.72
C GLN A 553 6.92 37.98 12.57
N ASP A 554 6.52 37.34 13.68
CA ASP A 554 5.22 36.68 13.80
C ASP A 554 4.11 37.72 13.96
N LEU A 555 3.01 37.60 13.20
CA LEU A 555 1.78 38.34 13.48
C LEU A 555 0.88 37.48 14.38
N SER A 556 0.55 37.97 15.57
CA SER A 556 -0.50 37.38 16.39
C SER A 556 -1.87 37.66 15.76
N LEU A 557 -2.49 36.64 15.16
CA LEU A 557 -3.87 36.72 14.68
C LEU A 557 -4.80 36.44 15.87
N GLN A 558 -5.57 37.45 16.24
CA GLN A 558 -6.46 37.42 17.39
C GLN A 558 -7.92 37.54 16.94
N LEU A 559 -8.73 36.56 17.30
CA LEU A 559 -10.20 36.55 17.16
C LEU A 559 -10.81 36.68 18.54
N SER A 560 -11.76 37.61 18.73
CA SER A 560 -12.61 37.58 19.93
C SER A 560 -13.88 36.80 19.61
N LEU A 561 -14.14 35.72 20.34
CA LEU A 561 -15.37 34.93 20.24
C LEU A 561 -16.31 35.32 21.39
N GLY A 562 -17.60 35.53 21.09
CA GLY A 562 -18.66 35.71 22.08
C GLY A 562 -19.65 34.56 22.02
N LEU A 563 -20.18 34.10 23.15
CA LEU A 563 -21.26 33.12 23.18
C LEU A 563 -22.61 33.83 23.04
N ALA A 564 -23.38 33.47 22.02
CA ALA A 564 -24.75 33.94 21.86
C ALA A 564 -25.69 33.07 22.72
N GLY A 565 -25.83 33.41 24.00
CA GLY A 565 -26.59 32.62 24.97
C GLY A 565 -27.05 33.42 26.20
N PRO A 566 -27.75 32.78 27.15
CA PRO A 566 -28.18 33.43 28.38
C PRO A 566 -26.98 33.90 29.23
N PRO A 567 -27.06 35.07 29.88
CA PRO A 567 -25.93 35.67 30.57
C PRO A 567 -25.42 34.79 31.72
N GLY A 568 -24.10 34.55 31.74
CA GLY A 568 -23.42 33.74 32.76
C GLY A 568 -23.02 32.33 32.32
N HIS A 569 -23.32 31.90 31.09
CA HIS A 569 -22.83 30.62 30.57
C HIS A 569 -21.33 30.68 30.24
N SER A 570 -20.54 29.72 30.74
CA SER A 570 -19.09 29.64 30.51
C SER A 570 -18.66 28.22 30.10
N LEU A 571 -17.98 28.10 28.96
CA LEU A 571 -17.45 26.82 28.47
C LEU A 571 -16.44 26.22 29.46
N GLY A 572 -16.47 24.89 29.63
CA GLY A 572 -15.48 24.10 30.37
C GLY A 572 -14.11 24.04 29.69
N LYS A 573 -13.14 23.35 30.31
CA LYS A 573 -11.77 23.23 29.75
C LYS A 573 -11.78 22.45 28.44
N GLU A 574 -12.40 21.27 28.44
CA GLU A 574 -12.46 20.38 27.26
C GLU A 574 -13.24 21.03 26.11
N GLU A 575 -14.33 21.75 26.41
CA GLU A 575 -15.11 22.47 25.40
C GLU A 575 -14.34 23.65 24.78
N ARG A 576 -13.46 24.32 25.56
CA ARG A 576 -12.53 25.33 25.02
C ARG A 576 -11.44 24.72 24.16
N GLU A 577 -11.01 23.50 24.46
CA GLU A 577 -10.03 22.76 23.66
C GLU A 577 -10.67 22.24 22.35
N GLU A 578 -11.91 21.70 22.38
CA GLU A 578 -12.71 21.43 21.17
C GLU A 578 -12.90 22.70 20.31
N LEU A 579 -13.26 23.84 20.92
CA LEU A 579 -13.51 25.08 20.20
C LEU A 579 -12.24 25.68 19.60
N ALA A 580 -11.12 25.65 20.33
CA ALA A 580 -9.83 26.13 19.82
C ALA A 580 -9.37 25.33 18.59
N GLU A 581 -9.49 24.00 18.62
CA GLU A 581 -9.13 23.14 17.49
C GLU A 581 -10.09 23.32 16.31
N ALA A 582 -11.40 23.47 16.55
CA ALA A 582 -12.38 23.74 15.50
C ALA A 582 -12.14 25.10 14.80
N VAL A 583 -11.75 26.15 15.56
CA VAL A 583 -11.39 27.47 14.99
C VAL A 583 -10.07 27.39 14.20
N LEU A 584 -9.07 26.66 14.69
CA LEU A 584 -7.83 26.39 13.95
C LEU A 584 -8.12 25.63 12.65
N GLN A 585 -8.95 24.59 12.71
CA GLN A 585 -9.35 23.81 11.54
C GLN A 585 -10.11 24.66 10.51
N ALA A 586 -10.93 25.63 10.93
CA ALA A 586 -11.58 26.58 10.03
C ALA A 586 -10.57 27.52 9.32
N LEU A 587 -9.56 28.02 10.05
CA LEU A 587 -8.49 28.88 9.51
C LEU A 587 -7.61 28.15 8.49
N VAL A 588 -7.33 26.87 8.72
CA VAL A 588 -6.46 26.03 7.87
C VAL A 588 -7.21 25.45 6.67
N SER A 589 -8.43 24.93 6.84
CA SER A 589 -9.05 24.04 5.84
C SER A 589 -9.70 24.71 4.63
N ARG A 590 -10.14 25.97 4.73
CA ARG A 590 -10.92 26.65 3.65
C ARG A 590 -10.56 28.13 3.40
N GLY A 591 -9.52 28.65 4.04
CA GLY A 591 -9.25 30.10 4.10
C GLY A 591 -8.66 30.77 2.85
N GLY A 592 -8.25 30.03 1.81
CA GLY A 592 -7.39 30.57 0.73
C GLY A 592 -5.96 30.92 1.19
N THR A 593 -5.67 30.64 2.46
CA THR A 593 -4.46 30.91 3.25
C THR A 593 -3.25 30.05 2.88
N GLY A 594 -3.19 29.54 1.63
CA GLY A 594 -2.20 28.57 1.12
C GLY A 594 -0.78 29.13 0.94
N ARG A 595 -0.21 29.66 2.03
CA ARG A 595 1.14 30.23 2.24
C ARG A 595 1.36 30.60 3.72
N CYS A 596 0.29 30.92 4.45
CA CYS A 596 0.33 31.29 5.86
C CYS A 596 0.46 30.05 6.76
N TYR A 597 1.42 30.04 7.68
CA TYR A 597 1.56 29.00 8.69
C TYR A 597 1.00 29.48 10.03
N PHE A 598 0.10 28.70 10.63
CA PHE A 598 -0.50 28.96 11.94
C PHE A 598 0.13 28.04 13.00
N HIS A 599 0.51 28.60 14.15
CA HIS A 599 1.05 27.84 15.29
C HIS A 599 0.70 28.50 16.63
N SER A 600 1.00 27.80 17.73
CA SER A 600 0.71 28.27 19.10
C SER A 600 -0.74 28.74 19.30
N PRO A 601 -1.76 27.95 18.90
CA PRO A 601 -3.17 28.29 19.15
C PRO A 601 -3.45 28.30 20.65
N SER A 602 -4.28 29.24 21.10
CA SER A 602 -4.69 29.38 22.49
C SER A 602 -6.05 30.04 22.60
N LEU A 603 -6.86 29.65 23.57
CA LEU A 603 -8.17 30.25 23.84
C LEU A 603 -8.24 30.70 25.30
N THR A 604 -8.41 32.00 25.51
CA THR A 604 -8.48 32.60 26.85
C THR A 604 -9.82 32.33 27.55
N SER A 605 -9.90 32.61 28.86
CA SER A 605 -11.16 32.54 29.62
C SER A 605 -12.23 33.54 29.15
N GLY A 606 -11.82 34.65 28.52
CA GLY A 606 -12.71 35.59 27.82
C GLY A 606 -12.99 35.20 26.37
N LEU A 607 -12.73 33.95 25.98
CA LEU A 607 -12.93 33.38 24.64
C LEU A 607 -12.25 34.14 23.49
N VAL A 608 -11.22 34.93 23.81
CA VAL A 608 -10.30 35.47 22.82
C VAL A 608 -9.35 34.35 22.39
N PHE A 609 -9.45 33.96 21.12
CA PHE A 609 -8.59 33.01 20.43
C PHE A 609 -7.37 33.74 19.85
N SER A 610 -6.17 33.32 20.25
CA SER A 610 -4.91 33.85 19.73
C SER A 610 -4.13 32.73 19.07
N VAL A 611 -3.72 32.94 17.81
CA VAL A 611 -2.83 32.04 17.06
C VAL A 611 -1.74 32.87 16.38
N HIS A 612 -0.51 32.36 16.38
CA HIS A 612 0.60 33.03 15.72
C HIS A 612 0.60 32.65 14.24
N MET A 613 0.62 33.65 13.36
CA MET A 613 0.62 33.50 11.91
C MET A 613 1.93 34.02 11.34
N TRP A 614 2.71 33.14 10.71
CA TRP A 614 3.97 33.51 10.08
C TRP A 614 3.73 34.14 8.70
N GLN A 615 4.13 35.39 8.52
CA GLN A 615 3.80 36.17 7.32
C GLN A 615 4.84 35.98 6.21
N SER A 616 4.63 34.96 5.37
CA SER A 616 5.42 34.79 4.14
C SER A 616 5.07 35.86 3.07
N PRO A 617 5.92 36.08 2.06
CA PRO A 617 5.49 36.72 0.82
C PRO A 617 4.26 36.01 0.24
N GLY A 618 3.22 36.76 -0.09
CA GLY A 618 1.94 36.23 -0.56
C GLY A 618 1.02 35.65 0.53
N CYS A 619 1.42 35.62 1.81
CA CYS A 619 0.48 35.39 2.91
C CYS A 619 -0.33 36.66 3.15
N GLN A 620 -1.61 36.63 2.74
CA GLN A 620 -2.64 37.54 3.24
C GLN A 620 -3.51 36.76 4.22
N GLY A 621 -3.79 37.36 5.38
CA GLY A 621 -4.71 36.77 6.37
C GLY A 621 -6.12 36.58 5.78
N PRO A 622 -6.93 35.66 6.34
CA PRO A 622 -8.26 35.38 5.81
C PRO A 622 -9.13 36.65 5.81
N SER A 623 -9.84 36.90 4.71
CA SER A 623 -10.77 38.03 4.64
C SER A 623 -12.02 37.76 5.46
N VAL A 624 -12.67 38.81 5.97
CA VAL A 624 -13.85 38.71 6.88
C VAL A 624 -14.92 37.75 6.33
N GLY A 625 -15.27 37.88 5.05
CA GLY A 625 -16.29 37.01 4.41
C GLY A 625 -15.85 35.55 4.20
N MET A 626 -14.55 35.29 4.02
CA MET A 626 -13.99 33.94 3.94
C MET A 626 -13.95 33.30 5.33
N LEU A 627 -13.51 34.05 6.34
CA LEU A 627 -13.43 33.62 7.73
C LEU A 627 -14.81 33.27 8.30
N HIS A 628 -15.80 34.15 8.08
CA HIS A 628 -17.19 33.88 8.41
C HIS A 628 -17.67 32.57 7.76
N ARG A 629 -17.52 32.41 6.44
CA ARG A 629 -17.99 31.21 5.74
C ARG A 629 -17.28 29.93 6.22
N ALA A 630 -16.00 29.99 6.56
CA ALA A 630 -15.25 28.85 7.10
C ALA A 630 -15.76 28.48 8.50
N LEU A 631 -15.92 29.46 9.39
CA LEU A 631 -16.41 29.24 10.75
C LEU A 631 -17.85 28.71 10.75
N THR A 632 -18.77 29.28 9.98
CA THR A 632 -20.16 28.77 9.86
C THR A 632 -20.25 27.34 9.27
N LEU A 633 -19.24 26.89 8.52
CA LEU A 633 -19.19 25.52 8.00
C LEU A 633 -18.59 24.51 8.98
N THR A 634 -17.60 24.90 9.78
CA THR A 634 -16.97 24.02 10.78
C THR A 634 -17.77 23.99 12.09
N LEU A 635 -18.31 25.13 12.50
CA LEU A 635 -19.00 25.33 13.76
C LEU A 635 -20.52 25.13 13.59
N GLN A 636 -20.97 23.88 13.54
CA GLN A 636 -22.39 23.49 13.49
C GLN A 636 -22.97 22.88 14.81
N LYS A 637 -22.54 23.30 16.04
CA LYS A 637 -22.73 22.67 17.40
C LYS A 637 -23.20 23.49 18.70
N GLN A 638 -22.83 24.74 19.08
CA GLN A 638 -23.57 25.65 20.06
C GLN A 638 -23.27 27.19 19.92
N PRO A 639 -24.20 28.08 19.48
CA PRO A 639 -23.97 29.34 18.71
C PRO A 639 -22.98 30.41 19.24
N LEU A 640 -22.30 31.10 18.29
CA LEU A 640 -21.20 32.05 18.54
C LEU A 640 -21.29 33.36 17.74
N GLU A 641 -20.97 34.49 18.37
CA GLU A 641 -20.51 35.72 17.73
C GLU A 641 -18.99 35.71 17.56
N VAL A 642 -18.49 36.32 16.48
CA VAL A 642 -17.05 36.41 16.18
C VAL A 642 -16.72 37.82 15.72
N TYR A 643 -15.74 38.45 16.37
CA TYR A 643 -15.22 39.76 16.01
C TYR A 643 -13.84 39.66 15.38
N TYR A 644 -13.71 40.14 14.14
CA TYR A 644 -12.46 40.17 13.38
C TYR A 644 -12.46 41.30 12.35
N GLY A 645 -11.33 42.01 12.22
CA GLY A 645 -11.16 43.06 11.22
C GLY A 645 -12.12 44.26 11.33
N GLY A 646 -12.70 44.49 12.51
CA GLY A 646 -13.70 45.55 12.73
C GLY A 646 -15.16 45.15 12.45
N ALA A 647 -15.42 43.88 12.14
CA ALA A 647 -16.76 43.35 11.89
C ALA A 647 -17.14 42.23 12.88
N THR A 648 -18.42 42.17 13.26
CA THR A 648 -19.01 41.09 14.06
C THR A 648 -19.92 40.22 13.19
N PHE A 649 -19.89 38.90 13.36
CA PHE A 649 -20.77 37.97 12.66
C PHE A 649 -21.14 36.75 13.53
N THR A 650 -22.37 36.25 13.37
CA THR A 650 -22.91 35.09 14.10
C THR A 650 -22.83 33.79 13.30
N THR A 651 -22.43 32.70 13.96
CA THR A 651 -22.34 31.35 13.37
C THR A 651 -23.24 30.37 14.14
N GLU A 652 -24.33 29.91 13.52
CA GLU A 652 -25.25 28.94 14.12
C GLU A 652 -24.63 27.54 14.22
N TYR A 653 -24.75 26.95 15.41
CA TYR A 653 -23.95 25.80 15.85
C TYR A 653 -24.98 25.02 16.76
N SER A 654 -25.41 23.75 16.48
CA SER A 654 -26.36 22.93 17.33
C SER A 654 -25.96 21.43 17.56
N LYS A 655 -26.07 20.89 18.79
CA LYS A 655 -25.64 19.51 19.20
C LYS A 655 -26.77 18.84 20.03
N LEU A 656 -27.20 17.62 19.68
CA LEU A 656 -28.30 16.91 20.36
C LEU A 656 -27.77 15.85 21.35
N LEU A 657 -28.08 16.00 22.64
CA LEU A 657 -27.79 15.02 23.69
C LEU A 657 -28.94 14.01 23.83
N VAL A 658 -28.63 12.72 23.84
CA VAL A 658 -29.57 11.64 24.20
C VAL A 658 -29.08 10.96 25.49
N PRO A 659 -29.63 11.33 26.67
CA PRO A 659 -29.33 10.65 27.92
C PRO A 659 -30.12 9.34 28.06
N LEU A 660 -29.45 8.26 28.45
CA LEU A 660 -30.05 6.94 28.68
C LEU A 660 -30.94 6.95 29.95
N ARG A 661 -32.24 6.66 29.81
CA ARG A 661 -33.12 6.23 30.92
C ARG A 661 -34.13 5.16 30.49
N HIS A 662 -34.58 4.36 31.45
CA HIS A 662 -35.41 3.16 31.24
C HIS A 662 -36.93 3.43 31.25
N ASN A 663 -37.67 2.70 30.39
CA ASN A 663 -38.98 2.07 30.61
C ASN A 663 -40.24 2.92 30.94
N PRO A 664 -41.48 2.37 30.77
CA PRO A 664 -41.92 1.31 29.84
C PRO A 664 -43.30 1.52 29.15
N SER A 665 -43.60 0.65 28.17
CA SER A 665 -44.94 0.10 27.81
C SER A 665 -45.92 0.88 26.89
N MET A 666 -46.95 0.12 26.43
CA MET A 666 -48.22 0.49 25.76
C MET A 666 -48.30 0.74 24.23
N THR A 667 -48.28 -0.39 23.50
CA THR A 667 -49.36 -0.90 22.60
C THR A 667 -49.85 -0.18 21.32
N CYS A 668 -49.99 -1.01 20.26
CA CYS A 668 -51.08 -1.14 19.27
C CYS A 668 -50.86 -0.77 17.77
N LEU A 669 -51.17 -1.79 16.93
CA LEU A 669 -51.61 -1.90 15.51
C LEU A 669 -51.32 -0.73 14.53
N SER A 670 -50.70 -0.92 13.35
CA SER A 670 -51.00 -1.83 12.20
C SER A 670 -52.13 -1.36 11.28
N LEU A 671 -51.83 -1.05 10.00
CA LEU A 671 -52.25 -1.87 8.83
C LEU A 671 -51.65 -1.39 7.48
N THR A 672 -51.18 -2.37 6.68
CA THR A 672 -51.07 -2.44 5.20
C THR A 672 -50.76 -1.20 4.33
N LEU A 673 -49.62 -1.27 3.63
CA LEU A 673 -49.31 -0.51 2.41
C LEU A 673 -49.78 -1.30 1.17
N GLY A 674 -50.37 -0.66 0.15
CA GLY A 674 -50.79 -1.36 -1.08
C GLY A 674 -51.22 -0.45 -2.24
N LEU A 675 -50.80 -0.81 -3.46
CA LEU A 675 -51.12 -0.22 -4.77
C LEU A 675 -50.90 1.31 -4.95
N CYS A 676 -49.82 1.66 -5.69
CA CYS A 676 -49.90 2.55 -6.89
C CYS A 676 -48.55 2.73 -7.63
N LEU A 677 -47.63 1.76 -7.56
CA LEU A 677 -46.27 1.85 -8.14
C LEU A 677 -46.21 1.44 -9.62
N ALA A 678 -47.23 1.81 -10.42
CA ALA A 678 -47.43 1.31 -11.79
C ALA A 678 -47.90 2.37 -12.81
N LEU A 679 -47.91 3.67 -12.46
CA LEU A 679 -48.62 4.70 -13.24
C LEU A 679 -47.83 6.00 -13.52
N LEU A 680 -46.53 6.05 -13.21
CA LEU A 680 -45.69 7.24 -13.43
C LEU A 680 -44.36 6.96 -14.17
N ILE A 681 -44.34 5.97 -15.07
CA ILE A 681 -43.29 5.81 -16.09
C ILE A 681 -43.92 5.61 -17.47
N LEU A 682 -44.61 6.64 -17.98
CA LEU A 682 -44.75 6.92 -19.41
C LEU A 682 -45.23 8.37 -19.62
N VAL A 683 -45.09 8.89 -20.85
CA VAL A 683 -45.50 10.25 -21.27
C VAL A 683 -44.76 11.40 -20.56
N GLY A 684 -43.49 11.59 -20.92
CA GLY A 684 -42.84 12.90 -20.82
C GLY A 684 -42.73 13.56 -22.19
N ALA A 685 -43.38 14.72 -22.39
CA ALA A 685 -43.16 15.57 -23.57
C ALA A 685 -43.63 17.02 -23.34
N LEU A 686 -42.70 17.98 -23.53
CA LEU A 686 -42.89 19.39 -23.92
C LEU A 686 -43.75 20.33 -23.03
N GLY A 687 -43.17 21.46 -22.60
CA GLY A 687 -43.90 22.51 -21.86
C GLY A 687 -43.03 23.62 -21.22
N THR A 688 -42.18 24.31 -21.99
CA THR A 688 -41.28 25.35 -21.44
C THR A 688 -41.90 26.75 -21.39
N VAL A 689 -42.17 27.28 -20.19
CA VAL A 689 -42.26 28.74 -19.92
C VAL A 689 -41.61 29.03 -18.55
N ALA A 690 -40.92 30.16 -18.44
CA ALA A 690 -40.18 30.53 -17.23
C ALA A 690 -41.06 31.20 -16.15
N TYR A 691 -40.64 31.09 -14.90
CA TYR A 691 -41.02 32.06 -13.86
C TYR A 691 -39.83 32.39 -12.95
N GLN A 692 -39.27 33.59 -13.12
CA GLN A 692 -38.32 34.13 -12.16
C GLN A 692 -39.06 34.61 -10.91
N LYS A 693 -38.60 34.22 -9.72
CA LYS A 693 -38.82 35.04 -8.51
C LYS A 693 -37.49 35.36 -7.84
N ARG A 694 -37.19 36.66 -7.85
CA ARG A 694 -35.98 37.29 -7.36
C ARG A 694 -36.13 37.51 -5.85
N ALA A 695 -35.22 36.93 -5.05
CA ALA A 695 -35.13 37.22 -3.62
C ALA A 695 -33.77 37.87 -3.34
N THR A 696 -33.75 39.21 -3.32
CA THR A 696 -32.57 39.99 -2.90
C THR A 696 -32.54 40.09 -1.39
N LEU A 697 -31.56 39.44 -0.74
CA LEU A 697 -31.19 39.77 0.63
C LEU A 697 -30.02 40.75 0.59
N GLN A 698 -30.19 41.93 1.17
CA GLN A 698 -29.09 42.90 1.31
C GLN A 698 -28.19 42.47 2.48
N VAL A 699 -26.88 42.42 2.24
CA VAL A 699 -25.89 42.39 3.32
C VAL A 699 -25.39 43.82 3.50
N GLY A 700 -25.85 44.48 4.56
CA GLY A 700 -25.35 45.79 4.99
C GLY A 700 -24.45 45.64 6.22
N PRO A 701 -23.45 46.51 6.40
CA PRO A 701 -22.71 46.58 7.66
C PRO A 701 -23.62 47.09 8.77
N SER A 702 -23.53 46.47 9.96
CA SER A 702 -24.20 46.97 11.16
C SER A 702 -23.60 48.30 11.60
N THR A 703 -24.44 49.33 11.69
CA THR A 703 -24.06 50.64 12.27
C THR A 703 -23.91 50.54 13.79
N PRO A 704 -23.02 51.34 14.41
CA PRO A 704 -22.81 51.30 15.85
C PRO A 704 -24.04 51.85 16.59
N HIS A 705 -24.52 51.12 17.60
CA HIS A 705 -25.49 51.65 18.56
C HIS A 705 -24.77 52.38 19.69
N HIS A 706 -25.12 53.66 19.88
CA HIS A 706 -24.73 54.43 21.04
C HIS A 706 -25.42 53.89 22.31
N SER A 707 -24.73 54.05 23.43
CA SER A 707 -25.27 53.87 24.78
C SER A 707 -26.49 54.75 25.03
N SER A 708 -27.53 54.19 25.62
CA SER A 708 -28.65 54.93 26.22
C SER A 708 -28.53 54.88 27.73
N GLU A 709 -27.97 55.93 28.35
CA GLU A 709 -28.09 56.15 29.79
C GLU A 709 -29.51 56.60 30.16
N LEU A 710 -29.83 56.61 31.46
CA LEU A 710 -31.17 56.87 31.97
C LEU A 710 -31.62 58.31 31.73
N GLN A 711 -32.90 58.49 31.37
CA GLN A 711 -33.54 59.80 31.42
C GLN A 711 -33.79 60.23 32.88
N GLY A 712 -32.87 61.04 33.41
CA GLY A 712 -33.08 61.85 34.62
C GLY A 712 -33.77 63.18 34.27
N THR A 713 -34.89 63.48 34.92
CA THR A 713 -35.77 64.63 34.62
C THR A 713 -35.12 66.01 34.70
N ARG A 714 -35.37 66.84 33.66
CA ARG A 714 -35.51 68.32 33.66
C ARG A 714 -34.67 69.15 34.65
N GLY A 715 -33.77 69.97 34.11
CA GLY A 715 -33.51 71.31 34.67
C GLY A 715 -34.68 72.28 34.44
N PRO A 716 -34.59 73.52 34.96
CA PRO A 716 -34.39 74.63 34.01
C PRO A 716 -33.47 75.77 34.51
N ALA A 717 -33.22 76.72 33.59
CA ALA A 717 -32.63 78.06 33.74
C ALA A 717 -31.08 78.19 33.75
N GLY A 718 -30.61 79.29 33.13
CA GLY A 718 -29.20 79.62 32.91
C GLY A 718 -28.55 78.88 31.73
N GLY A 719 -27.63 79.48 30.94
CA GLY A 719 -27.21 80.89 30.96
C GLY A 719 -25.90 81.16 30.19
N ILE A 720 -26.01 81.47 28.90
CA ILE A 720 -25.24 82.51 28.17
C ILE A 720 -23.68 82.52 28.27
N ARG A 721 -23.06 82.15 27.14
CA ARG A 721 -21.84 82.70 26.47
C ARG A 721 -20.43 82.57 27.09
N GLU A 722 -19.52 82.14 26.19
CA GLU A 722 -18.14 82.64 25.95
C GLU A 722 -17.07 82.40 27.04
N VAL A 723 -15.80 82.17 26.68
CA VAL A 723 -15.12 82.28 25.36
C VAL A 723 -14.71 80.90 24.84
#